data_AF-A0A6L7VP72-F1
#
_entry.id   AF-A0A6L7VP72-F1
#
_cell.length_a   1.000
_cell.length_b   1.000
_cell.length_c   1.000
_cell.angle_alpha   90.00
_cell.angle_beta   90.00
_cell.angle_gamma   90.00
#
_symmetry.space_group_name_H-M   'P 1'
#
loop_
_entity.id
_entity.type
_entity.pdbx_description
1 polymer ?
#
loop_
_entity_poly.entity_id
_entity_poly.type
_entity_poly.pdbx_seq_one_letter_code
_entity_poly.pdbx_strand_id
1 'polypeptide(L)'
;MRAGIWSVVILAAVATASIHAANETCHSNTMVIAKDFPTANYHACRVLDEYRFELDVLPEDTPINPSPWYGFRFERLNADSSDVEVILKYDEAPHRYVPKFSKDKKVWKELSANHIKEIDDYTLTMTIPSALSKGYISAQKILDESMYVDWIANLRSNFPFIQQKTIGFSVAKRPIEALIINPEADRFVVLLGRQHPPEVSGSVAFMAFVEALLRMKVSRDESSSEAVDRFFRHHAILFVPLLNPDGVQAGHWRHNLQGKDLNRDWFDASQPEIQSVQRYLSEVVSNGKQVVLHLDFHSTNRDVLYTQMPDDVTNPPNFAVQWLDFVEQRGVAKLPEYAPRPLTEQGTAKGFFFKTYGIPSITYEVGDESDLAEVVKTAEEFALATAEIYGSLELVDEVPYVQPCAELFCFMVDANGASLLSLVKDVALERKLGAHIAREQLTFKRQAEQEGWPGGQNYLTLEAHLIDKLGPEASNVHIGRSRQDLHGVARRMYARANVLGFYDALLATRKALLESAELNIEVVIPAYTHGVPSQPTNYAHVLSAFDAALSRDSERIQAAFNRLNQSQLGVAAGSGSGFSLDREHMASLLAFDRPIENSYDANFLSTADYKLEIASVIAQSIASVTKFISNVHAQQRNPRPWIYLAEDLTSGSSIMPQKRNPRELDRIRTLAAHVTAMAFEQQLLNHNVDIGMHDYRTVDPLVDMLADATSVYERFGVLVRSVRVDQERALAELARGFSTSTEIADLLHREVGIPFRSAHAYAKRLVEQARDDGKQLNELTDAEFHSIYEETLDDALAIPVLTLRHAINPRHFVAIRSDPGEPGFDAVGDAIVKQREILASDLMWLQSQRARMYDAAYRLEVRLNELAKHASD
;
A
#
# COMPACT_ATOMS: atom_id res chain seq x y z
N MET A 1 -63.81 12.19 -4.27
CA MET A 1 -64.59 11.16 -4.98
C MET A 1 -63.62 10.04 -5.35
N ARG A 2 -63.70 8.88 -4.67
CA ARG A 2 -64.13 7.58 -5.23
C ARG A 2 -63.16 7.04 -6.30
N ALA A 3 -62.32 6.07 -5.94
CA ALA A 3 -62.53 4.62 -6.14
C ALA A 3 -62.06 4.16 -7.55
N GLY A 4 -61.43 3.01 -7.77
CA GLY A 4 -61.45 1.81 -6.96
C GLY A 4 -60.33 0.82 -7.29
N ILE A 5 -60.26 -0.13 -6.36
CA ILE A 5 -59.40 -1.30 -6.28
C ILE A 5 -59.96 -2.37 -7.23
N TRP A 6 -59.08 -3.05 -7.98
CA TRP A 6 -59.35 -4.37 -8.54
C TRP A 6 -58.24 -5.32 -8.09
N SER A 7 -58.56 -6.16 -7.12
CA SER A 7 -57.76 -7.31 -6.70
C SER A 7 -58.14 -8.50 -7.58
N VAL A 8 -57.15 -9.06 -8.29
CA VAL A 8 -57.27 -10.36 -8.96
C VAL A 8 -56.78 -11.42 -7.96
N VAL A 9 -57.71 -12.27 -7.51
CA VAL A 9 -57.42 -13.43 -6.67
C VAL A 9 -56.96 -14.56 -7.60
N ILE A 10 -55.68 -14.93 -7.53
CA ILE A 10 -55.18 -16.20 -8.08
C ILE A 10 -55.19 -17.21 -6.94
N LEU A 11 -56.06 -18.22 -7.03
CA LEU A 11 -56.00 -19.42 -6.20
C LEU A 11 -54.72 -20.19 -6.57
N ALA A 12 -53.69 -20.10 -5.73
CA ALA A 12 -52.62 -21.09 -5.70
C ALA A 12 -53.00 -22.16 -4.66
N ALA A 13 -53.15 -23.40 -5.13
CA ALA A 13 -53.37 -24.55 -4.28
C ALA A 13 -52.16 -24.72 -3.35
N VAL A 14 -52.37 -24.51 -2.04
CA VAL A 14 -51.40 -24.82 -1.00
C VAL A 14 -51.37 -26.35 -0.85
N ALA A 15 -50.41 -26.99 -1.51
CA ALA A 15 -49.95 -28.30 -1.07
C ALA A 15 -49.23 -28.08 0.27
N THR A 16 -49.89 -28.43 1.37
CA THR A 16 -49.27 -28.50 2.69
C THR A 16 -48.26 -29.64 2.69
N ALA A 17 -47.03 -29.36 2.25
CA ALA A 17 -45.88 -30.16 2.62
C ALA A 17 -45.62 -29.89 4.11
N SER A 18 -45.89 -30.89 4.94
CA SER A 18 -45.56 -30.88 6.36
C SER A 18 -44.05 -30.65 6.51
N ILE A 19 -43.66 -29.43 6.86
CA ILE A 19 -42.31 -29.11 7.32
C ILE A 19 -42.12 -29.92 8.60
N HIS A 20 -41.43 -31.06 8.49
CA HIS A 20 -40.92 -31.78 9.63
C HIS A 20 -39.93 -30.84 10.31
N ALA A 21 -40.18 -30.47 11.56
CA ALA A 21 -39.17 -29.83 12.39
C ALA A 21 -37.92 -30.70 12.36
N ALA A 22 -36.76 -30.11 12.04
CA ALA A 22 -35.48 -30.78 12.15
C ALA A 22 -35.31 -31.22 13.60
N ASN A 23 -35.40 -32.52 13.87
CA ASN A 23 -35.21 -33.05 15.21
C ASN A 23 -33.76 -32.80 15.63
N GLU A 24 -33.54 -31.94 16.63
CA GLU A 24 -32.21 -31.69 17.24
C GLU A 24 -31.61 -32.96 17.88
N THR A 25 -32.44 -33.98 18.07
CA THR A 25 -32.06 -35.27 18.65
C THR A 25 -32.89 -36.39 18.02
N CYS A 26 -32.21 -37.44 17.57
CA CYS A 26 -32.82 -38.72 17.25
C CYS A 26 -32.74 -39.68 18.42
N HIS A 27 -33.80 -40.43 18.62
CA HIS A 27 -33.92 -41.35 19.73
C HIS A 27 -34.59 -42.65 19.27
N SER A 28 -33.86 -43.76 19.31
CA SER A 28 -34.43 -45.12 19.25
C SER A 28 -34.48 -45.72 20.66
N ASN A 29 -34.92 -46.98 20.82
CA ASN A 29 -34.84 -47.67 22.10
C ASN A 29 -33.41 -48.07 22.50
N THR A 30 -32.45 -48.04 21.56
CA THR A 30 -31.05 -48.46 21.78
C THR A 30 -30.09 -47.29 21.89
N MET A 31 -30.33 -46.18 21.17
CA MET A 31 -29.36 -45.10 21.05
C MET A 31 -30.00 -43.74 20.84
N VAL A 32 -29.34 -42.72 21.39
CA VAL A 32 -29.61 -41.29 21.14
C VAL A 32 -28.50 -40.73 20.27
N ILE A 33 -28.86 -39.94 19.25
CA ILE A 33 -27.94 -39.10 18.47
C ILE A 33 -28.38 -37.64 18.63
N ALA A 34 -27.49 -36.76 19.10
CA ALA A 34 -27.80 -35.35 19.35
C ALA A 34 -26.70 -34.42 18.83
N LYS A 35 -27.04 -33.20 18.42
CA LYS A 35 -26.08 -32.14 18.06
C LYS A 35 -25.92 -31.08 19.15
N ASP A 36 -25.86 -31.52 20.41
CA ASP A 36 -25.93 -30.68 21.62
C ASP A 36 -24.56 -30.17 22.13
N PHE A 37 -23.62 -29.87 21.23
CA PHE A 37 -22.33 -29.25 21.59
C PHE A 37 -21.86 -28.25 20.52
N PRO A 38 -21.02 -27.26 20.87
CA PRO A 38 -20.46 -26.31 19.90
C PRO A 38 -19.83 -27.04 18.72
N THR A 39 -19.96 -26.51 17.50
CA THR A 39 -19.52 -27.12 16.23
C THR A 39 -20.33 -28.32 15.76
N ALA A 40 -21.19 -28.92 16.59
CA ALA A 40 -22.00 -30.06 16.19
C ALA A 40 -23.09 -29.62 15.21
N ASN A 41 -23.21 -30.32 14.09
CA ASN A 41 -24.33 -30.10 13.18
C ASN A 41 -24.66 -31.34 12.35
N TYR A 42 -25.92 -31.42 11.96
CA TYR A 42 -26.49 -32.22 10.88
C TYR A 42 -27.83 -31.57 10.54
N HIS A 43 -28.24 -31.63 9.28
CA HIS A 43 -29.45 -30.95 8.82
C HIS A 43 -30.71 -31.60 9.37
N ALA A 44 -30.83 -32.91 9.19
CA ALA A 44 -31.92 -33.72 9.72
C ALA A 44 -31.42 -35.08 10.20
N CYS A 45 -32.14 -35.67 11.14
CA CYS A 45 -31.88 -37.02 11.58
C CYS A 45 -33.17 -37.84 11.55
N ARG A 46 -33.10 -39.05 10.98
CA ARG A 46 -34.21 -40.01 10.87
C ARG A 46 -33.80 -41.34 11.50
N VAL A 47 -34.69 -41.92 12.30
CA VAL A 47 -34.53 -43.29 12.81
C VAL A 47 -35.14 -44.24 11.78
N LEU A 48 -34.33 -45.09 11.15
CA LEU A 48 -34.81 -46.05 10.15
C LEU A 48 -35.34 -47.32 10.83
N ASP A 49 -34.64 -47.79 11.85
CA ASP A 49 -35.09 -48.82 12.78
C ASP A 49 -34.31 -48.77 14.11
N GLU A 50 -34.41 -49.82 14.92
CA GLU A 50 -33.79 -49.89 16.24
C GLU A 50 -32.26 -49.75 16.22
N TYR A 51 -31.55 -50.12 15.15
CA TYR A 51 -30.08 -50.05 15.06
C TYR A 51 -29.58 -49.24 13.87
N ARG A 52 -30.45 -48.53 13.15
CA ARG A 52 -30.07 -47.78 11.95
C ARG A 52 -30.62 -46.36 11.98
N PHE A 53 -29.72 -45.41 11.80
CA PHE A 53 -30.00 -43.97 11.75
C PHE A 53 -29.55 -43.39 10.42
N GLU A 54 -30.25 -42.36 9.95
CA GLU A 54 -29.89 -41.59 8.76
C GLU A 54 -29.73 -40.13 9.15
N LEU A 55 -28.60 -39.53 8.80
CA LEU A 55 -28.28 -38.12 9.01
C LEU A 55 -28.11 -37.43 7.66
N ASP A 56 -28.93 -36.41 7.40
CA ASP A 56 -28.75 -35.54 6.25
C ASP A 56 -27.66 -34.50 6.59
N VAL A 57 -26.62 -34.42 5.77
CA VAL A 57 -25.52 -33.46 5.87
C VAL A 57 -25.68 -32.50 4.68
N LEU A 58 -26.43 -31.42 4.92
CA LEU A 58 -26.76 -30.39 3.93
C LEU A 58 -26.16 -29.04 4.34
N PRO A 59 -25.83 -28.16 3.38
CA PRO A 59 -25.40 -26.80 3.69
C PRO A 59 -26.53 -25.97 4.29
N GLU A 60 -26.18 -24.80 4.82
CA GLU A 60 -27.16 -23.83 5.33
C GLU A 60 -28.09 -23.31 4.20
N ASP A 61 -27.51 -23.10 3.02
CA ASP A 61 -28.13 -22.57 1.81
C ASP A 61 -27.34 -23.00 0.55
N THR A 62 -27.92 -22.76 -0.63
CA THR A 62 -27.28 -23.03 -1.93
C THR A 62 -27.45 -21.84 -2.88
N PRO A 63 -26.46 -21.57 -3.76
CA PRO A 63 -25.19 -22.29 -3.95
C PRO A 63 -24.12 -21.88 -2.91
N ILE A 64 -23.32 -22.86 -2.44
CA ILE A 64 -22.21 -22.64 -1.48
C ILE A 64 -20.96 -23.41 -1.94
N ASN A 65 -19.76 -22.94 -1.55
CA ASN A 65 -18.54 -23.71 -1.80
C ASN A 65 -18.53 -24.99 -0.93
N PRO A 66 -18.50 -26.19 -1.52
CA PRO A 66 -18.75 -27.43 -0.79
C PRO A 66 -17.69 -27.74 0.27
N SER A 67 -18.09 -27.69 1.55
CA SER A 67 -17.27 -28.05 2.71
C SER A 67 -18.13 -28.79 3.75
N PRO A 68 -18.58 -30.02 3.44
CA PRO A 68 -19.63 -30.67 4.19
C PRO A 68 -19.23 -31.01 5.62
N TRP A 69 -19.82 -30.30 6.58
CA TRP A 69 -19.49 -30.43 7.99
C TRP A 69 -20.59 -31.17 8.75
N TYR A 70 -20.17 -32.06 9.66
CA TYR A 70 -21.08 -32.72 10.59
C TYR A 70 -20.40 -33.01 11.93
N GLY A 71 -21.21 -33.10 12.98
CA GLY A 71 -20.79 -33.53 14.30
C GLY A 71 -21.99 -33.88 15.16
N PHE A 72 -21.89 -34.97 15.92
CA PHE A 72 -22.95 -35.43 16.81
C PHE A 72 -22.41 -36.25 17.98
N ARG A 73 -23.14 -36.20 19.08
CA ARG A 73 -22.96 -37.05 20.25
C ARG A 73 -23.85 -38.27 20.09
N PHE A 74 -23.37 -39.41 20.54
CA PHE A 74 -24.19 -40.61 20.68
C PHE A 74 -24.12 -41.17 22.10
N GLU A 75 -25.21 -41.81 22.52
CA GLU A 75 -25.32 -42.47 23.82
C GLU A 75 -26.26 -43.66 23.73
N ARG A 76 -25.79 -44.84 24.14
CA ARG A 76 -26.58 -46.06 24.21
C ARG A 76 -27.46 -46.05 25.46
N LEU A 77 -28.72 -46.43 25.28
CA LEU A 77 -29.74 -46.45 26.32
C LEU A 77 -29.92 -47.82 26.98
N ASN A 78 -29.43 -48.89 26.33
CA ASN A 78 -29.53 -50.26 26.81
C ASN A 78 -28.17 -50.99 26.67
N ALA A 79 -28.04 -52.14 27.35
CA ALA A 79 -26.80 -52.95 27.38
C ALA A 79 -26.69 -53.91 26.18
N ASP A 80 -27.33 -53.58 25.06
CA ASP A 80 -27.36 -54.42 23.86
C ASP A 80 -25.97 -54.50 23.20
N SER A 81 -25.59 -55.71 22.79
CA SER A 81 -24.31 -56.01 22.13
C SER A 81 -24.33 -55.82 20.61
N SER A 82 -25.40 -55.28 20.04
CA SER A 82 -25.51 -55.01 18.61
C SER A 82 -24.80 -53.71 18.22
N ASP A 83 -24.12 -53.72 17.08
CA ASP A 83 -23.56 -52.53 16.46
C ASP A 83 -24.68 -51.63 15.90
N VAL A 84 -24.43 -50.32 15.83
CA VAL A 84 -25.41 -49.35 15.32
C VAL A 84 -24.88 -48.72 14.04
N GLU A 85 -25.68 -48.74 12.98
CA GLU A 85 -25.35 -48.15 11.69
C GLU A 85 -25.87 -46.70 11.63
N VAL A 86 -25.03 -45.79 11.14
CA VAL A 86 -25.38 -44.39 10.86
C VAL A 86 -25.05 -44.11 9.41
N ILE A 87 -26.06 -43.75 8.63
CA ILE A 87 -25.97 -43.43 7.20
C ILE A 87 -25.91 -41.90 7.10
N LEU A 88 -24.80 -41.36 6.60
CA LEU A 88 -24.66 -39.96 6.22
C LEU A 88 -25.09 -39.79 4.77
N LYS A 89 -26.07 -38.93 4.54
CA LYS A 89 -26.53 -38.53 3.20
C LYS A 89 -26.13 -37.10 2.90
N TYR A 90 -25.45 -36.91 1.78
CA TYR A 90 -25.06 -35.62 1.24
C TYR A 90 -25.91 -35.32 -0.01
N ASP A 91 -25.96 -34.06 -0.42
CA ASP A 91 -26.72 -33.62 -1.60
C ASP A 91 -25.80 -33.10 -2.70
N GLU A 92 -25.56 -31.80 -2.78
CA GLU A 92 -24.79 -31.19 -3.89
C GLU A 92 -23.27 -31.44 -3.82
N ALA A 93 -22.75 -31.96 -2.70
CA ALA A 93 -21.32 -32.12 -2.42
C ALA A 93 -20.98 -33.55 -1.99
N PRO A 94 -19.90 -34.16 -2.52
CA PRO A 94 -19.48 -35.49 -2.08
C PRO A 94 -18.96 -35.46 -0.64
N HIS A 95 -18.96 -36.62 0.04
CA HIS A 95 -18.37 -36.72 1.37
C HIS A 95 -16.87 -36.33 1.33
N ARG A 96 -16.42 -35.53 2.30
CA ARG A 96 -15.05 -34.98 2.34
C ARG A 96 -14.15 -35.58 3.43
N TYR A 97 -14.75 -36.08 4.51
CA TYR A 97 -14.03 -36.38 5.75
C TYR A 97 -14.20 -37.83 6.19
N VAL A 98 -13.10 -38.45 6.60
CA VAL A 98 -13.12 -39.72 7.35
C VAL A 98 -13.69 -39.44 8.75
N PRO A 99 -14.78 -40.10 9.18
CA PRO A 99 -15.37 -39.89 10.50
C PRO A 99 -14.35 -40.10 11.64
N LYS A 100 -14.27 -39.14 12.56
CA LYS A 100 -13.40 -39.19 13.73
C LYS A 100 -14.25 -39.36 14.99
N PHE A 101 -13.78 -40.19 15.91
CA PHE A 101 -14.43 -40.51 17.18
C PHE A 101 -13.65 -39.97 18.38
N SER A 102 -14.38 -39.50 19.40
CA SER A 102 -13.82 -39.12 20.70
C SER A 102 -14.74 -39.50 21.85
N LYS A 103 -14.17 -39.80 23.02
CA LYS A 103 -14.92 -40.01 24.27
C LYS A 103 -15.12 -38.72 25.08
N ASP A 104 -14.25 -37.73 24.87
CA ASP A 104 -14.10 -36.57 25.75
C ASP A 104 -13.97 -35.24 24.99
N LYS A 105 -14.08 -35.27 23.65
CA LYS A 105 -13.82 -34.17 22.71
C LYS A 105 -12.37 -33.66 22.68
N LYS A 106 -11.46 -34.27 23.45
CA LYS A 106 -10.05 -33.89 23.51
C LYS A 106 -9.19 -34.83 22.69
N VAL A 107 -9.36 -36.14 22.90
CA VAL A 107 -8.62 -37.16 22.17
C VAL A 107 -9.49 -37.71 21.06
N TRP A 108 -9.09 -37.45 19.82
CA TRP A 108 -9.77 -37.90 18.61
C TRP A 108 -8.98 -39.00 17.92
N LYS A 109 -9.70 -40.01 17.41
CA LYS A 109 -9.15 -41.08 16.58
C LYS A 109 -10.01 -41.25 15.35
N GLU A 110 -9.41 -41.53 14.21
CA GLU A 110 -10.19 -41.96 13.05
C GLU A 110 -10.97 -43.24 13.36
N LEU A 111 -12.21 -43.29 12.88
CA LEU A 111 -12.98 -44.52 12.91
C LEU A 111 -12.34 -45.50 11.93
N SER A 112 -12.13 -46.75 12.35
CA SER A 112 -11.48 -47.76 11.52
C SER A 112 -12.19 -47.92 10.17
N ALA A 113 -11.42 -48.09 9.09
CA ALA A 113 -11.96 -48.37 7.76
C ALA A 113 -12.92 -49.57 7.71
N ASN A 114 -12.77 -50.55 8.61
CA ASN A 114 -13.69 -51.68 8.71
C ASN A 114 -15.11 -51.30 9.20
N HIS A 115 -15.26 -50.12 9.79
CA HIS A 115 -16.52 -49.56 10.26
C HIS A 115 -17.06 -48.48 9.32
N ILE A 116 -16.42 -48.23 8.18
CA ILE A 116 -16.85 -47.21 7.21
C ILE A 116 -17.09 -47.92 5.88
N LYS A 117 -18.21 -47.62 5.24
CA LYS A 117 -18.55 -48.11 3.91
C LYS A 117 -19.09 -46.96 3.07
N GLU A 118 -18.28 -46.55 2.10
CA GLU A 118 -18.70 -45.61 1.05
C GLU A 118 -19.57 -46.37 0.06
N ILE A 119 -20.83 -45.95 -0.09
CA ILE A 119 -21.79 -46.56 -1.02
C ILE A 119 -21.64 -45.90 -2.39
N ASP A 120 -21.63 -44.56 -2.38
CA ASP A 120 -21.38 -43.66 -3.50
C ASP A 120 -20.85 -42.32 -2.96
N ASP A 121 -20.56 -41.39 -3.86
CA ASP A 121 -20.02 -40.05 -3.54
C ASP A 121 -20.88 -39.29 -2.50
N TYR A 122 -22.18 -39.58 -2.42
CA TYR A 122 -23.15 -38.84 -1.62
C TYR A 122 -23.70 -39.64 -0.44
N THR A 123 -23.23 -40.87 -0.23
CA THR A 123 -23.74 -41.74 0.83
C THR A 123 -22.60 -42.50 1.50
N LEU A 124 -22.33 -42.15 2.76
CA LEU A 124 -21.36 -42.83 3.61
C LEU A 124 -22.07 -43.53 4.75
N THR A 125 -21.81 -44.82 4.93
CA THR A 125 -22.32 -45.57 6.09
C THR A 125 -21.20 -45.78 7.09
N MET A 126 -21.47 -45.51 8.37
CA MET A 126 -20.56 -45.83 9.46
C MET A 126 -21.20 -46.72 10.51
N THR A 127 -20.40 -47.59 11.12
CA THR A 127 -20.83 -48.51 12.17
C THR A 127 -20.23 -48.06 13.50
N ILE A 128 -21.07 -47.84 14.51
CA ILE A 128 -20.69 -47.57 15.90
C ILE A 128 -20.62 -48.91 16.64
N PRO A 129 -19.42 -49.39 17.02
CA PRO A 129 -19.29 -50.68 17.67
C PRO A 129 -20.02 -50.73 19.01
N SER A 130 -20.56 -51.89 19.36
CA SER A 130 -21.21 -52.17 20.65
C SER A 130 -20.31 -51.89 21.87
N ALA A 131 -18.99 -51.97 21.70
CA ALA A 131 -18.01 -51.59 22.72
C ALA A 131 -18.01 -50.09 23.10
N LEU A 132 -18.65 -49.23 22.29
CA LEU A 132 -18.78 -47.80 22.57
C LEU A 132 -20.17 -47.49 23.12
N SER A 133 -20.25 -47.20 24.42
CA SER A 133 -21.51 -46.86 25.10
C SER A 133 -21.93 -45.41 24.91
N LYS A 134 -20.98 -44.49 24.78
CA LYS A 134 -21.23 -43.08 24.47
C LYS A 134 -19.98 -42.41 23.91
N GLY A 135 -20.17 -41.31 23.20
CA GLY A 135 -19.09 -40.45 22.76
C GLY A 135 -19.55 -39.48 21.68
N TYR A 136 -18.59 -39.01 20.89
CA TYR A 136 -18.77 -37.99 19.88
C TYR A 136 -18.18 -38.48 18.57
N ILE A 137 -18.88 -38.20 17.47
CA ILE A 137 -18.39 -38.40 16.11
C ILE A 137 -18.45 -37.05 15.39
N SER A 138 -17.43 -36.75 14.61
CA SER A 138 -17.32 -35.50 13.85
C SER A 138 -16.50 -35.69 12.58
N ALA A 139 -16.75 -34.83 11.60
CA ALA A 139 -15.98 -34.72 10.37
C ALA A 139 -14.49 -34.47 10.65
N GLN A 140 -14.18 -33.53 11.55
CA GLN A 140 -12.81 -33.26 12.02
C GLN A 140 -12.73 -33.19 13.55
N LYS A 141 -11.49 -33.15 14.05
CA LYS A 141 -11.21 -32.86 15.47
C LYS A 141 -11.86 -31.55 15.86
N ILE A 142 -12.54 -31.51 17.00
CA ILE A 142 -13.23 -30.29 17.43
C ILE A 142 -12.22 -29.29 17.97
N LEU A 143 -12.34 -28.07 17.47
CA LEU A 143 -11.71 -26.88 18.01
C LEU A 143 -12.83 -25.84 18.14
N ASP A 144 -13.36 -25.63 19.33
CA ASP A 144 -14.47 -24.70 19.57
C ASP A 144 -14.01 -23.38 20.20
N GLU A 145 -14.94 -22.44 20.41
CA GLU A 145 -14.66 -21.12 21.00
C GLU A 145 -13.96 -21.23 22.36
N SER A 146 -14.34 -22.18 23.21
CA SER A 146 -13.76 -22.34 24.54
C SER A 146 -12.27 -22.69 24.50
N MET A 147 -11.86 -23.45 23.48
CA MET A 147 -10.47 -23.80 23.27
C MET A 147 -9.62 -22.60 22.82
N TYR A 148 -10.18 -21.65 22.07
CA TYR A 148 -9.49 -20.38 21.79
C TYR A 148 -9.35 -19.54 23.04
N VAL A 149 -10.40 -19.47 23.88
CA VAL A 149 -10.34 -18.73 25.15
C VAL A 149 -9.23 -19.27 26.05
N ASP A 150 -9.15 -20.60 26.20
CA ASP A 150 -8.10 -21.26 26.98
C ASP A 150 -6.70 -21.04 26.37
N TRP A 151 -6.58 -21.13 25.04
CA TRP A 151 -5.33 -20.90 24.33
C TRP A 151 -4.84 -19.45 24.50
N ILE A 152 -5.71 -18.46 24.31
CA ILE A 152 -5.40 -17.03 24.50
C ILE A 152 -5.00 -16.77 25.95
N ALA A 153 -5.71 -17.33 26.92
CA ALA A 153 -5.37 -17.20 28.34
C ALA A 153 -3.98 -17.78 28.65
N ASN A 154 -3.65 -18.94 28.09
CA ASN A 154 -2.34 -19.56 28.22
C ASN A 154 -1.23 -18.70 27.59
N LEU A 155 -1.44 -18.18 26.37
CA LEU A 155 -0.49 -17.28 25.72
C LEU A 155 -0.21 -16.06 26.58
N ARG A 156 -1.23 -15.39 27.10
CA ARG A 156 -1.06 -14.19 27.94
C ARG A 156 -0.36 -14.48 29.26
N SER A 157 -0.57 -15.67 29.83
CA SER A 157 0.13 -16.11 31.03
C SER A 157 1.62 -16.32 30.77
N ASN A 158 1.99 -16.87 29.61
CA ASN A 158 3.39 -17.17 29.27
C ASN A 158 4.12 -15.98 28.62
N PHE A 159 3.38 -15.06 27.99
CA PHE A 159 3.91 -13.93 27.22
C PHE A 159 3.22 -12.61 27.65
N PRO A 160 3.65 -11.98 28.76
CA PRO A 160 2.93 -10.87 29.38
C PRO A 160 2.94 -9.57 28.55
N PHE A 161 3.73 -9.49 27.49
CA PHE A 161 3.76 -8.36 26.56
C PHE A 161 2.63 -8.37 25.52
N ILE A 162 1.83 -9.44 25.45
CA ILE A 162 0.67 -9.52 24.55
C ILE A 162 -0.45 -8.65 25.10
N GLN A 163 -0.95 -7.73 24.28
CA GLN A 163 -2.16 -6.97 24.58
C GLN A 163 -3.37 -7.64 23.93
N GLN A 164 -4.41 -7.89 24.72
CA GLN A 164 -5.69 -8.39 24.22
C GLN A 164 -6.69 -7.25 24.11
N LYS A 165 -7.36 -7.15 22.97
CA LYS A 165 -8.39 -6.14 22.69
C LYS A 165 -9.56 -6.78 21.95
N THR A 166 -10.77 -6.60 22.46
CA THR A 166 -11.98 -6.88 21.70
C THR A 166 -12.17 -5.79 20.65
N ILE A 167 -12.08 -6.14 19.36
CA ILE A 167 -12.19 -5.18 18.23
C ILE A 167 -13.61 -5.03 17.71
N GLY A 168 -14.52 -5.91 18.15
CA GLY A 168 -15.95 -5.82 17.89
C GLY A 168 -16.67 -7.10 18.29
N PHE A 169 -17.86 -7.30 17.74
CA PHE A 169 -18.75 -8.40 18.11
C PHE A 169 -19.40 -9.03 16.89
N SER A 170 -19.63 -10.34 16.93
CA SER A 170 -20.39 -11.09 15.92
C SER A 170 -21.90 -10.79 15.96
N VAL A 171 -22.66 -11.38 15.05
CA VAL A 171 -24.13 -11.27 14.98
C VAL A 171 -24.82 -11.66 16.30
N ALA A 172 -24.39 -12.77 16.92
CA ALA A 172 -24.87 -13.23 18.23
C ALA A 172 -24.14 -12.58 19.41
N LYS A 173 -23.42 -11.47 19.17
CA LYS A 173 -22.69 -10.67 20.17
C LYS A 173 -21.56 -11.42 20.87
N ARG A 174 -20.94 -12.40 20.21
CA ARG A 174 -19.67 -12.99 20.68
C ARG A 174 -18.52 -12.03 20.40
N PRO A 175 -17.55 -11.88 21.31
CA PRO A 175 -16.44 -10.97 21.11
C PRO A 175 -15.52 -11.45 19.98
N ILE A 176 -15.04 -10.50 19.18
CA ILE A 176 -13.98 -10.72 18.21
C ILE A 176 -12.69 -10.24 18.84
N GLU A 177 -11.91 -11.19 19.34
CA GLU A 177 -10.69 -10.93 20.08
C GLU A 177 -9.50 -10.76 19.15
N ALA A 178 -8.79 -9.64 19.32
CA ALA A 178 -7.50 -9.39 18.71
C ALA A 178 -6.40 -9.40 19.77
N LEU A 179 -5.27 -9.97 19.40
CA LEU A 179 -4.05 -9.96 20.20
C LEU A 179 -2.99 -9.14 19.46
N ILE A 180 -2.26 -8.31 20.20
CA ILE A 180 -1.32 -7.35 19.63
C ILE A 180 0.02 -7.43 20.35
N ILE A 181 1.09 -7.53 19.56
CA ILE A 181 2.47 -7.40 20.03
C ILE A 181 2.99 -6.06 19.53
N ASN A 182 3.65 -5.31 20.42
CA ASN A 182 4.31 -4.03 20.08
C ASN A 182 3.37 -3.02 19.37
N PRO A 183 2.21 -2.67 19.96
CA PRO A 183 1.20 -1.81 19.32
C PRO A 183 1.71 -0.41 18.97
N GLU A 184 2.80 0.04 19.60
CA GLU A 184 3.39 1.36 19.39
C GLU A 184 4.14 1.47 18.07
N ALA A 185 4.59 0.36 17.48
CA ALA A 185 5.30 0.39 16.21
C ALA A 185 4.41 0.84 15.03
N ASP A 186 5.06 1.46 14.04
CA ASP A 186 4.37 2.10 12.91
C ASP A 186 3.97 1.12 11.80
N ARG A 187 4.47 -0.12 11.81
CA ARG A 187 4.27 -1.10 10.73
C ARG A 187 3.54 -2.34 11.22
N PHE A 188 2.33 -2.59 10.72
CA PHE A 188 1.45 -3.66 11.17
C PHE A 188 1.51 -4.88 10.25
N VAL A 189 1.84 -6.02 10.83
CA VAL A 189 1.62 -7.35 10.27
C VAL A 189 0.28 -7.87 10.77
N VAL A 190 -0.62 -8.27 9.87
CA VAL A 190 -1.98 -8.71 10.20
C VAL A 190 -2.15 -10.18 9.88
N LEU A 191 -2.58 -10.97 10.88
CA LEU A 191 -2.85 -12.39 10.77
C LEU A 191 -4.33 -12.66 11.05
N LEU A 192 -5.02 -13.32 10.12
CA LEU A 192 -6.42 -13.72 10.28
C LEU A 192 -6.55 -15.23 10.37
N GLY A 193 -7.42 -15.69 11.27
CA GLY A 193 -7.72 -17.09 11.48
C GLY A 193 -9.22 -17.38 11.44
N ARG A 194 -9.55 -18.52 10.84
CA ARG A 194 -10.85 -19.19 10.96
C ARG A 194 -12.06 -18.33 10.57
N GLN A 195 -12.11 -17.99 9.28
CA GLN A 195 -13.27 -17.33 8.69
C GLN A 195 -14.39 -18.33 8.38
N HIS A 196 -14.06 -19.61 8.17
CA HIS A 196 -15.05 -20.68 8.00
C HIS A 196 -14.99 -21.69 9.14
N PRO A 197 -16.13 -22.24 9.57
CA PRO A 197 -16.17 -23.12 10.73
C PRO A 197 -15.32 -24.40 10.64
N PRO A 198 -15.27 -25.11 9.49
CA PRO A 198 -14.53 -26.38 9.35
C PRO A 198 -13.00 -26.28 9.37
N GLU A 199 -12.42 -25.08 9.50
CA GLU A 199 -11.00 -24.80 9.22
C GLU A 199 -10.05 -25.19 10.36
N VAL A 200 -10.09 -26.46 10.75
CA VAL A 200 -9.36 -26.98 11.91
C VAL A 200 -7.85 -27.06 11.61
N SER A 201 -7.43 -27.61 10.47
CA SER A 201 -6.00 -27.75 10.14
C SER A 201 -5.31 -26.39 9.94
N GLY A 202 -6.02 -25.44 9.35
CA GLY A 202 -5.57 -24.05 9.17
C GLY A 202 -5.43 -23.33 10.50
N SER A 203 -6.35 -23.58 11.44
CA SER A 203 -6.27 -23.06 12.80
C SER A 203 -5.07 -23.61 13.57
N VAL A 204 -4.72 -24.89 13.39
CA VAL A 204 -3.52 -25.48 13.99
C VAL A 204 -2.26 -24.79 13.45
N ALA A 205 -2.17 -24.58 12.14
CA ALA A 205 -1.05 -23.85 11.54
C ALA A 205 -0.97 -22.40 12.05
N PHE A 206 -2.11 -21.70 12.14
CA PHE A 206 -2.17 -20.35 12.71
C PHE A 206 -1.64 -20.31 14.15
N MET A 207 -2.10 -21.22 15.01
CA MET A 207 -1.67 -21.28 16.41
C MET A 207 -0.16 -21.55 16.53
N ALA A 208 0.36 -22.51 15.75
CA ALA A 208 1.79 -22.82 15.72
C ALA A 208 2.64 -21.64 15.23
N PHE A 209 2.20 -20.94 14.17
CA PHE A 209 2.85 -19.75 13.64
C PHE A 209 2.94 -18.63 14.69
N VAL A 210 1.83 -18.34 15.38
CA VAL A 210 1.77 -17.33 16.46
C VAL A 210 2.68 -17.72 17.62
N GLU A 211 2.62 -18.97 18.08
CA GLU A 211 3.47 -19.45 19.17
C GLU A 211 4.96 -19.37 18.84
N ALA A 212 5.35 -19.66 17.59
CA ALA A 212 6.71 -19.52 17.11
C ALA A 212 7.20 -18.06 17.19
N LEU A 213 6.40 -17.10 16.70
CA LEU A 213 6.70 -15.67 16.82
C LEU A 213 6.89 -15.25 18.29
N LEU A 214 6.02 -15.73 19.18
CA LEU A 214 6.10 -15.41 20.61
C LEU A 214 7.35 -15.98 21.28
N ARG A 215 7.71 -17.23 20.97
CA ARG A 215 8.96 -17.84 21.46
C ARG A 215 10.19 -17.08 20.96
N MET A 216 10.23 -16.74 19.66
CA MET A 216 11.33 -15.95 19.07
C MET A 216 11.46 -14.57 19.72
N LYS A 217 10.35 -13.94 20.11
CA LYS A 217 10.38 -12.66 20.83
C LYS A 217 10.97 -12.76 22.24
N VAL A 218 10.86 -13.93 22.90
CA VAL A 218 11.42 -14.15 24.25
C VAL A 218 12.89 -14.61 24.18
N SER A 219 13.25 -15.44 23.22
CA SER A 219 14.59 -16.05 23.11
C SER A 219 15.71 -15.08 22.67
N ARG A 220 15.49 -13.76 22.76
CA ARG A 220 16.37 -12.70 22.22
C ARG A 220 17.70 -12.52 22.93
N ASP A 221 17.98 -13.27 24.00
CA ASP A 221 19.15 -12.95 24.82
C ASP A 221 20.48 -13.54 24.31
N GLU A 222 20.52 -14.64 23.52
CA GLU A 222 21.83 -15.22 23.14
C GLU A 222 21.94 -15.87 21.74
N SER A 223 20.86 -16.08 20.97
CA SER A 223 20.94 -16.82 19.68
C SER A 223 20.03 -16.33 18.54
N SER A 224 19.35 -15.18 18.66
CA SER A 224 18.52 -14.61 17.59
C SER A 224 19.37 -13.92 16.52
N SER A 225 18.95 -14.00 15.26
CA SER A 225 19.55 -13.17 14.21
C SER A 225 19.19 -11.70 14.41
N GLU A 226 20.08 -10.80 14.00
CA GLU A 226 19.86 -9.35 14.10
C GLU A 226 18.58 -8.90 13.35
N ALA A 227 18.25 -9.60 12.26
CA ALA A 227 17.04 -9.36 11.48
C ALA A 227 15.78 -9.63 12.31
N VAL A 228 15.68 -10.78 12.97
CA VAL A 228 14.54 -11.09 13.84
C VAL A 228 14.37 -10.05 14.96
N ASP A 229 15.47 -9.54 15.51
CA ASP A 229 15.43 -8.47 16.51
C ASP A 229 14.96 -7.12 15.93
N ARG A 230 15.34 -6.78 14.70
CA ARG A 230 14.82 -5.59 14.00
C ARG A 230 13.33 -5.74 13.70
N PHE A 231 12.90 -6.92 13.22
CA PHE A 231 11.50 -7.18 12.90
C PHE A 231 10.58 -6.78 14.06
N PHE A 232 10.82 -7.33 15.25
CA PHE A 232 9.96 -7.03 16.38
C PHE A 232 10.23 -5.68 17.07
N ARG A 233 11.29 -4.94 16.71
CA ARG A 233 11.48 -3.55 17.14
C ARG A 233 10.58 -2.61 16.34
N HIS A 234 10.44 -2.88 15.04
CA HIS A 234 9.82 -1.96 14.09
C HIS A 234 8.43 -2.37 13.62
N HIS A 235 7.98 -3.57 13.97
CA HIS A 235 6.67 -4.07 13.59
C HIS A 235 5.77 -4.30 14.81
N ALA A 236 4.52 -3.89 14.65
CA ALA A 236 3.38 -4.33 15.42
C ALA A 236 2.81 -5.58 14.75
N ILE A 237 2.37 -6.56 15.53
CA ILE A 237 1.77 -7.80 15.01
C ILE A 237 0.37 -7.93 15.59
N LEU A 238 -0.63 -7.86 14.72
CA LEU A 238 -2.05 -8.01 15.03
C LEU A 238 -2.51 -9.40 14.59
N PHE A 239 -3.05 -10.18 15.51
CA PHE A 239 -3.62 -11.50 15.19
C PHE A 239 -5.07 -11.60 15.67
N VAL A 240 -5.96 -12.05 14.79
CA VAL A 240 -7.40 -12.27 15.03
C VAL A 240 -7.67 -13.77 14.88
N PRO A 241 -7.65 -14.56 15.98
CA PRO A 241 -7.60 -16.02 15.90
C PRO A 241 -8.89 -16.70 15.44
N LEU A 242 -10.04 -16.09 15.73
CA LEU A 242 -11.37 -16.63 15.46
C LEU A 242 -12.26 -15.51 14.91
N LEU A 243 -12.28 -15.36 13.58
CA LEU A 243 -13.09 -14.32 12.94
C LEU A 243 -14.58 -14.68 12.88
N ASN A 244 -14.93 -15.97 12.78
CA ASN A 244 -16.32 -16.45 12.70
C ASN A 244 -16.74 -17.28 13.92
N PRO A 245 -16.84 -16.69 15.13
CA PRO A 245 -17.20 -17.43 16.34
C PRO A 245 -18.63 -18.01 16.27
N ASP A 246 -19.52 -17.33 15.55
CA ASP A 246 -20.92 -17.69 15.41
C ASP A 246 -21.14 -18.92 14.53
N GLY A 247 -20.52 -18.95 13.34
CA GLY A 247 -20.57 -20.11 12.46
C GLY A 247 -19.89 -21.33 13.10
N VAL A 248 -18.78 -21.12 13.83
CA VAL A 248 -18.11 -22.18 14.61
C VAL A 248 -19.04 -22.75 15.67
N GLN A 249 -19.72 -21.90 16.45
CA GLN A 249 -20.68 -22.39 17.43
C GLN A 249 -21.79 -23.22 16.78
N ALA A 250 -22.33 -22.76 15.65
CA ALA A 250 -23.45 -23.40 14.96
C ALA A 250 -23.07 -24.63 14.12
N GLY A 251 -21.77 -24.88 13.90
CA GLY A 251 -21.30 -25.97 13.05
C GLY A 251 -21.70 -25.79 11.58
N HIS A 252 -21.59 -24.57 11.06
CA HIS A 252 -21.91 -24.28 9.67
C HIS A 252 -20.84 -24.80 8.69
N TRP A 253 -21.17 -24.93 7.40
CA TRP A 253 -20.21 -25.32 6.36
C TRP A 253 -19.30 -24.17 5.97
N ARG A 254 -19.88 -22.97 5.80
CA ARG A 254 -19.14 -21.79 5.31
C ARG A 254 -19.54 -20.50 5.99
N HIS A 255 -20.80 -20.35 6.37
CA HIS A 255 -21.37 -19.06 6.69
C HIS A 255 -21.29 -18.69 8.18
N ASN A 256 -21.38 -17.40 8.47
CA ASN A 256 -21.79 -16.93 9.80
C ASN A 256 -23.31 -17.09 10.00
N LEU A 257 -23.89 -16.54 11.07
CA LEU A 257 -25.33 -16.66 11.35
C LEU A 257 -26.25 -15.86 10.42
N GLN A 258 -25.72 -15.01 9.54
CA GLN A 258 -26.50 -14.29 8.52
C GLN A 258 -26.48 -14.99 7.15
N GLY A 259 -25.89 -16.19 7.03
CA GLY A 259 -25.80 -16.89 5.75
C GLY A 259 -24.80 -16.24 4.79
N LYS A 260 -23.71 -15.64 5.32
CA LYS A 260 -22.68 -14.99 4.51
C LYS A 260 -21.31 -15.66 4.69
N ASP A 261 -20.62 -15.87 3.57
CA ASP A 261 -19.22 -16.32 3.53
C ASP A 261 -18.32 -15.13 3.86
N LEU A 262 -17.66 -15.19 5.01
CA LEU A 262 -16.81 -14.09 5.48
C LEU A 262 -15.60 -13.86 4.58
N ASN A 263 -15.12 -14.86 3.83
CA ASN A 263 -14.05 -14.68 2.85
C ASN A 263 -14.60 -14.30 1.46
N ARG A 264 -15.84 -13.81 1.35
CA ARG A 264 -16.43 -13.28 0.10
C ARG A 264 -17.08 -11.90 0.26
N ASP A 265 -16.98 -11.29 1.43
CA ASP A 265 -17.69 -10.05 1.80
C ASP A 265 -16.74 -8.91 2.18
N TRP A 266 -15.45 -8.96 1.83
CA TRP A 266 -14.49 -7.96 2.31
C TRP A 266 -14.57 -6.58 1.62
N PHE A 267 -15.15 -6.46 0.43
CA PHE A 267 -15.36 -5.14 -0.18
C PHE A 267 -16.68 -4.50 0.25
N ASP A 268 -17.74 -5.30 0.38
CA ASP A 268 -19.04 -4.81 0.83
C ASP A 268 -19.09 -4.61 2.35
N ALA A 269 -18.28 -5.41 3.08
CA ALA A 269 -18.19 -5.44 4.54
C ALA A 269 -19.57 -5.39 5.19
N SER A 270 -20.51 -6.20 4.70
CA SER A 270 -21.88 -6.24 5.19
C SER A 270 -21.97 -6.89 6.57
N GLN A 271 -20.99 -7.72 6.92
CA GLN A 271 -20.96 -8.50 8.15
C GLN A 271 -20.24 -7.79 9.31
N PRO A 272 -20.80 -7.84 10.54
CA PRO A 272 -20.19 -7.18 11.70
C PRO A 272 -18.80 -7.73 12.03
N GLU A 273 -18.52 -8.98 11.67
CA GLU A 273 -17.21 -9.60 11.85
C GLU A 273 -16.11 -8.91 11.04
N ILE A 274 -16.34 -8.73 9.74
CA ILE A 274 -15.42 -8.05 8.84
C ILE A 274 -15.31 -6.57 9.18
N GLN A 275 -16.44 -5.91 9.46
CA GLN A 275 -16.47 -4.50 9.86
C GLN A 275 -15.62 -4.23 11.10
N SER A 276 -15.54 -5.19 12.03
CA SER A 276 -14.73 -5.05 13.24
C SER A 276 -13.24 -5.00 12.93
N VAL A 277 -12.77 -5.85 12.02
CA VAL A 277 -11.37 -5.83 11.55
C VAL A 277 -11.09 -4.55 10.76
N GLN A 278 -11.94 -4.21 9.79
CA GLN A 278 -11.73 -3.04 8.95
C GLN A 278 -11.74 -1.74 9.75
N ARG A 279 -12.68 -1.56 10.69
CA ARG A 279 -12.73 -0.39 11.56
C ARG A 279 -11.45 -0.23 12.37
N TYR A 280 -10.98 -1.32 12.97
CA TYR A 280 -9.73 -1.30 13.73
C TYR A 280 -8.53 -0.93 12.85
N LEU A 281 -8.43 -1.49 11.64
CA LEU A 281 -7.34 -1.15 10.71
C LEU A 281 -7.46 0.28 10.17
N SER A 282 -8.68 0.78 9.93
CA SER A 282 -8.90 2.18 9.58
C SER A 282 -8.43 3.11 10.70
N GLU A 283 -8.67 2.77 11.97
CA GLU A 283 -8.14 3.52 13.11
C GLU A 283 -6.60 3.49 13.14
N VAL A 284 -5.99 2.32 12.94
CA VAL A 284 -4.52 2.18 12.84
C VAL A 284 -3.95 3.09 11.76
N VAL A 285 -4.52 3.06 10.56
CA VAL A 285 -4.07 3.87 9.42
C VAL A 285 -4.31 5.36 9.65
N SER A 286 -5.45 5.74 10.24
CA SER A 286 -5.75 7.13 10.56
C SER A 286 -4.81 7.74 11.60
N ASN A 287 -4.13 6.91 12.38
CA ASN A 287 -3.10 7.32 13.34
C ASN A 287 -1.69 7.34 12.73
N GLY A 288 -1.57 7.40 11.40
CA GLY A 288 -0.28 7.51 10.70
C GLY A 288 0.50 6.20 10.57
N LYS A 289 -0.08 5.06 10.96
CA LYS A 289 0.58 3.74 10.91
C LYS A 289 0.27 3.01 9.59
N GLN A 290 1.15 2.11 9.18
CA GLN A 290 1.06 1.38 7.93
C GLN A 290 0.75 -0.09 8.16
N VAL A 291 -0.15 -0.68 7.38
CA VAL A 291 -0.26 -2.14 7.26
C VAL A 291 0.76 -2.58 6.21
N VAL A 292 1.54 -3.64 6.49
CA VAL A 292 2.69 -4.03 5.66
C VAL A 292 2.69 -5.50 5.24
N LEU A 293 1.92 -6.36 5.89
CA LEU A 293 1.74 -7.77 5.55
C LEU A 293 0.36 -8.23 6.00
N HIS A 294 -0.29 -9.06 5.19
CA HIS A 294 -1.49 -9.79 5.58
C HIS A 294 -1.33 -11.29 5.31
N LEU A 295 -1.63 -12.13 6.31
CA LEU A 295 -1.66 -13.59 6.20
C LEU A 295 -3.00 -14.13 6.71
N ASP A 296 -3.61 -15.01 5.94
CA ASP A 296 -4.95 -15.53 6.19
C ASP A 296 -4.96 -17.06 6.14
N PHE A 297 -5.34 -17.70 7.25
CA PHE A 297 -5.19 -19.15 7.45
C PHE A 297 -6.52 -19.89 7.30
N HIS A 298 -6.51 -20.89 6.42
CA HIS A 298 -7.70 -21.59 5.94
C HIS A 298 -7.45 -23.12 5.85
N SER A 299 -8.48 -23.89 5.50
CA SER A 299 -8.36 -25.35 5.31
C SER A 299 -9.00 -25.84 4.03
N THR A 300 -8.33 -26.77 3.37
CA THR A 300 -8.75 -27.36 2.10
C THR A 300 -8.27 -28.80 2.00
N ASN A 301 -8.39 -29.44 0.84
CA ASN A 301 -7.96 -30.84 0.66
C ASN A 301 -6.45 -31.01 0.41
N ARG A 302 -5.69 -29.93 0.32
CA ARG A 302 -4.26 -29.91 0.00
C ARG A 302 -3.56 -28.70 0.60
N ASP A 303 -2.26 -28.77 0.83
CA ASP A 303 -1.50 -27.61 1.30
C ASP A 303 -1.26 -26.66 0.12
N VAL A 304 -1.73 -25.41 0.20
CA VAL A 304 -1.64 -24.43 -0.90
C VAL A 304 -1.50 -23.00 -0.37
N LEU A 305 -0.66 -22.22 -1.04
CA LEU A 305 -0.52 -20.77 -0.86
C LEU A 305 -1.18 -20.05 -2.02
N TYR A 306 -2.28 -19.35 -1.74
CA TYR A 306 -2.93 -18.47 -2.69
C TYR A 306 -2.37 -17.05 -2.57
N THR A 307 -1.79 -16.57 -3.66
CA THR A 307 -1.35 -15.18 -3.87
C THR A 307 -2.20 -14.49 -4.93
N GLN A 308 -2.02 -13.19 -5.18
CA GLN A 308 -2.78 -12.49 -6.22
C GLN A 308 -2.23 -12.83 -7.60
N MET A 309 -0.91 -12.81 -7.73
CA MET A 309 -0.21 -12.95 -9.00
C MET A 309 0.90 -13.99 -8.85
N PRO A 310 1.33 -14.64 -9.96
CA PRO A 310 2.49 -15.53 -9.92
C PRO A 310 3.73 -14.86 -9.34
N ASP A 311 3.81 -13.53 -9.46
CA ASP A 311 4.89 -12.69 -8.95
C ASP A 311 4.24 -11.54 -8.17
N ASP A 312 4.12 -11.71 -6.86
CA ASP A 312 3.53 -10.69 -6.00
C ASP A 312 4.47 -9.48 -5.94
N VAL A 313 4.15 -8.44 -6.71
CA VAL A 313 4.94 -7.19 -6.69
C VAL A 313 4.49 -6.30 -5.56
N THR A 314 4.91 -6.73 -4.38
CA THR A 314 4.59 -6.16 -3.08
C THR A 314 5.87 -5.63 -2.44
N ASN A 315 5.80 -5.05 -1.24
CA ASN A 315 7.00 -4.70 -0.48
C ASN A 315 7.07 -5.57 0.79
N PRO A 316 7.97 -6.57 0.85
CA PRO A 316 9.00 -6.92 -0.12
C PRO A 316 8.47 -7.61 -1.39
N PRO A 317 9.19 -7.53 -2.53
CA PRO A 317 8.75 -8.15 -3.78
C PRO A 317 8.87 -9.67 -3.70
N ASN A 318 7.93 -10.40 -4.31
CA ASN A 318 7.90 -11.86 -4.33
C ASN A 318 7.95 -12.48 -2.92
N PHE A 319 7.30 -11.84 -1.93
CA PHE A 319 7.33 -12.29 -0.54
C PHE A 319 6.97 -13.77 -0.41
N ALA A 320 5.90 -14.23 -1.06
CA ALA A 320 5.48 -15.64 -1.01
C ALA A 320 6.53 -16.62 -1.54
N VAL A 321 7.26 -16.25 -2.59
CA VAL A 321 8.34 -17.07 -3.16
C VAL A 321 9.53 -17.10 -2.21
N GLN A 322 9.95 -15.95 -1.69
CA GLN A 322 11.00 -15.87 -0.67
C GLN A 322 10.63 -16.67 0.59
N TRP A 323 9.36 -16.66 0.96
CA TRP A 323 8.81 -17.39 2.09
C TRP A 323 8.92 -18.91 1.87
N LEU A 324 8.57 -19.40 0.68
CA LEU A 324 8.72 -20.80 0.29
C LEU A 324 10.19 -21.23 0.21
N ASP A 325 11.04 -20.44 -0.46
CA ASP A 325 12.48 -20.73 -0.62
C ASP A 325 13.18 -20.83 0.73
N PHE A 326 12.85 -19.93 1.67
CA PHE A 326 13.40 -19.95 3.02
C PHE A 326 13.03 -21.26 3.73
N VAL A 327 11.77 -21.66 3.67
CA VAL A 327 11.27 -22.87 4.34
C VAL A 327 11.82 -24.14 3.68
N GLU A 328 12.01 -24.14 2.36
CA GLU A 328 12.67 -25.23 1.64
C GLU A 328 14.12 -25.43 2.12
N GLN A 329 14.89 -24.34 2.19
CA GLN A 329 16.29 -24.36 2.64
C GLN A 329 16.44 -24.85 4.09
N ARG A 330 15.39 -24.72 4.90
CA ARG A 330 15.31 -25.18 6.28
C ARG A 330 14.92 -26.67 6.42
N GLY A 331 14.72 -27.37 5.31
CA GLY A 331 14.48 -28.82 5.27
C GLY A 331 13.04 -29.22 5.61
N VAL A 332 12.06 -28.41 5.21
CA VAL A 332 10.66 -28.84 5.15
C VAL A 332 10.48 -29.69 3.89
N ALA A 333 10.09 -30.96 4.07
CA ALA A 333 10.09 -31.96 2.99
C ALA A 333 8.93 -31.80 1.99
N LYS A 334 7.80 -31.26 2.45
CA LYS A 334 6.59 -31.08 1.66
C LYS A 334 6.15 -29.62 1.74
N LEU A 335 6.47 -28.85 0.70
CA LEU A 335 6.05 -27.45 0.61
C LEU A 335 4.59 -27.36 0.13
N PRO A 336 3.83 -26.35 0.58
CA PRO A 336 2.55 -26.03 0.00
C PRO A 336 2.65 -25.72 -1.51
N GLU A 337 1.62 -26.07 -2.27
CA GLU A 337 1.50 -25.69 -3.68
C GLU A 337 1.42 -24.16 -3.80
N TYR A 338 2.26 -23.55 -4.63
CA TYR A 338 2.13 -22.13 -4.95
C TYR A 338 1.06 -21.93 -6.03
N ALA A 339 -0.05 -21.27 -5.69
CA ALA A 339 -1.21 -21.13 -6.56
C ALA A 339 -1.66 -19.66 -6.67
N PRO A 340 -1.06 -18.86 -7.55
CA PRO A 340 -1.52 -17.50 -7.79
C PRO A 340 -2.95 -17.45 -8.35
N ARG A 341 -3.79 -16.58 -7.78
CA ARG A 341 -5.20 -16.37 -8.20
C ARG A 341 -5.52 -14.88 -8.30
N PRO A 342 -5.85 -14.40 -9.52
CA PRO A 342 -6.21 -13.00 -9.75
C PRO A 342 -7.36 -12.53 -8.85
N LEU A 343 -7.45 -11.21 -8.68
CA LEU A 343 -8.58 -10.59 -7.99
C LEU A 343 -9.90 -11.01 -8.63
N THR A 344 -10.81 -11.53 -7.80
CA THR A 344 -12.18 -11.85 -8.20
C THR A 344 -13.10 -10.73 -7.74
N GLU A 345 -14.26 -10.60 -8.38
CA GLU A 345 -15.29 -9.64 -7.95
C GLU A 345 -15.83 -9.95 -6.55
N GLN A 346 -15.74 -11.21 -6.10
CA GLN A 346 -16.31 -11.71 -4.84
C GLN A 346 -15.50 -11.35 -3.58
N GLY A 347 -14.70 -10.29 -3.59
CA GLY A 347 -14.14 -9.68 -2.37
C GLY A 347 -13.58 -10.59 -1.27
N THR A 348 -12.54 -11.38 -1.56
CA THR A 348 -11.78 -12.14 -0.54
C THR A 348 -10.96 -11.23 0.38
N ALA A 349 -10.64 -11.68 1.60
CA ALA A 349 -9.73 -10.97 2.52
C ALA A 349 -8.42 -10.63 1.83
N LYS A 350 -7.82 -11.67 1.24
CA LYS A 350 -6.61 -11.60 0.45
C LYS A 350 -6.66 -10.50 -0.62
N GLY A 351 -7.77 -10.42 -1.36
CA GLY A 351 -7.98 -9.42 -2.40
C GLY A 351 -8.18 -8.00 -1.85
N PHE A 352 -8.89 -7.87 -0.73
CA PHE A 352 -9.08 -6.60 -0.05
C PHE A 352 -7.76 -6.01 0.44
N PHE A 353 -6.96 -6.76 1.22
CA PHE A 353 -5.70 -6.24 1.75
C PHE A 353 -4.72 -5.84 0.64
N PHE A 354 -4.62 -6.65 -0.41
CA PHE A 354 -3.79 -6.31 -1.58
C PHE A 354 -4.29 -5.04 -2.29
N LYS A 355 -5.59 -4.93 -2.59
CA LYS A 355 -6.16 -3.78 -3.32
C LYS A 355 -6.15 -2.50 -2.49
N THR A 356 -6.41 -2.60 -1.18
CA THR A 356 -6.53 -1.46 -0.27
C THR A 356 -5.17 -0.91 0.16
N TYR A 357 -4.20 -1.79 0.44
CA TYR A 357 -2.92 -1.38 1.03
C TYR A 357 -1.70 -1.59 0.13
N GLY A 358 -1.81 -2.33 -0.98
CA GLY A 358 -0.67 -2.60 -1.87
C GLY A 358 0.42 -3.48 -1.26
N ILE A 359 0.05 -4.36 -0.33
CA ILE A 359 0.96 -5.19 0.48
C ILE A 359 0.96 -6.66 0.06
N PRO A 360 1.96 -7.46 0.47
CA PRO A 360 1.85 -8.91 0.36
C PRO A 360 0.67 -9.39 1.19
N SER A 361 -0.17 -10.19 0.55
CA SER A 361 -1.40 -10.67 1.14
C SER A 361 -1.66 -12.10 0.69
N ILE A 362 -1.43 -13.06 1.58
CA ILE A 362 -1.39 -14.49 1.27
C ILE A 362 -2.52 -15.22 2.02
N THR A 363 -3.22 -16.10 1.31
CA THR A 363 -4.07 -17.11 1.96
C THR A 363 -3.31 -18.42 2.00
N TYR A 364 -3.02 -18.93 3.20
CA TYR A 364 -2.43 -20.25 3.42
C TYR A 364 -3.54 -21.24 3.77
N GLU A 365 -3.90 -22.12 2.83
CA GLU A 365 -4.80 -23.23 3.09
C GLU A 365 -4.02 -24.51 3.40
N VAL A 366 -4.39 -25.17 4.50
CA VAL A 366 -3.77 -26.40 4.97
C VAL A 366 -4.67 -27.59 4.64
N GLY A 367 -4.08 -28.70 4.19
CA GLY A 367 -4.78 -29.94 3.92
C GLY A 367 -5.49 -30.49 5.17
N ASP A 368 -6.76 -30.87 5.05
CA ASP A 368 -7.57 -31.40 6.16
C ASP A 368 -7.00 -32.70 6.74
N GLU A 369 -6.33 -33.49 5.91
CA GLU A 369 -5.70 -34.77 6.27
C GLU A 369 -4.16 -34.70 6.23
N SER A 370 -3.59 -33.48 6.22
CA SER A 370 -2.14 -33.28 6.34
C SER A 370 -1.65 -33.68 7.73
N ASP A 371 -0.44 -34.24 7.82
CA ASP A 371 0.15 -34.64 9.11
C ASP A 371 0.34 -33.40 10.00
N LEU A 372 -0.24 -33.43 11.19
CA LEU A 372 -0.25 -32.25 12.08
C LEU A 372 1.15 -31.89 12.57
N ALA A 373 2.08 -32.85 12.72
CA ALA A 373 3.44 -32.53 13.14
C ALA A 373 4.20 -31.81 12.02
N GLU A 374 4.00 -32.22 10.76
CA GLU A 374 4.53 -31.52 9.60
C GLU A 374 3.91 -30.12 9.43
N VAL A 375 2.60 -29.98 9.65
CA VAL A 375 1.90 -28.68 9.61
C VAL A 375 2.48 -27.73 10.64
N VAL A 376 2.66 -28.18 11.89
CA VAL A 376 3.26 -27.37 12.96
C VAL A 376 4.68 -26.95 12.57
N LYS A 377 5.52 -27.90 12.13
CA LYS A 377 6.90 -27.59 11.71
C LYS A 377 6.93 -26.56 10.58
N THR A 378 6.07 -26.72 9.58
CA THR A 378 5.99 -25.81 8.41
C THR A 378 5.57 -24.41 8.84
N ALA A 379 4.57 -24.30 9.72
CA ALA A 379 4.10 -23.03 10.26
C ALA A 379 5.17 -22.32 11.12
N GLU A 380 5.96 -23.07 11.90
CA GLU A 380 7.07 -22.52 12.69
C GLU A 380 8.18 -21.93 11.80
N GLU A 381 8.55 -22.64 10.72
CA GLU A 381 9.55 -22.15 9.77
C GLU A 381 9.05 -20.95 8.97
N PHE A 382 7.77 -20.93 8.59
CA PHE A 382 7.15 -19.77 7.98
C PHE A 382 7.14 -18.55 8.91
N ALA A 383 6.93 -18.73 10.21
CA ALA A 383 7.01 -17.64 11.18
C ALA A 383 8.42 -17.06 11.27
N LEU A 384 9.44 -17.92 11.29
CA LEU A 384 10.84 -17.51 11.25
C LEU A 384 11.15 -16.76 9.96
N ALA A 385 10.74 -17.29 8.81
CA ALA A 385 10.93 -16.67 7.50
C ALA A 385 10.32 -15.26 7.44
N THR A 386 9.11 -15.06 8.00
CA THR A 386 8.48 -13.74 8.08
C THR A 386 9.34 -12.76 8.87
N ALA A 387 9.81 -13.16 10.05
CA ALA A 387 10.63 -12.30 10.90
C ALA A 387 12.01 -12.01 10.27
N GLU A 388 12.63 -12.98 9.61
CA GLU A 388 13.91 -12.81 8.92
C GLU A 388 13.78 -11.88 7.71
N ILE A 389 12.78 -12.09 6.86
CA ILE A 389 12.58 -11.28 5.65
C ILE A 389 12.28 -9.83 6.04
N TYR A 390 11.25 -9.58 6.86
CA TYR A 390 10.88 -8.21 7.26
C TYR A 390 11.89 -7.55 8.21
N GLY A 391 12.71 -8.35 8.89
CA GLY A 391 13.82 -7.89 9.70
C GLY A 391 15.08 -7.54 8.90
N SER A 392 15.25 -8.18 7.74
CA SER A 392 16.38 -7.97 6.82
C SER A 392 16.13 -6.84 5.83
N LEU A 393 14.88 -6.43 5.64
CA LEU A 393 14.58 -5.17 5.00
C LEU A 393 15.22 -4.06 5.83
N GLU A 394 16.30 -3.47 5.31
CA GLU A 394 16.72 -2.17 5.80
C GLU A 394 15.47 -1.28 5.79
N LEU A 395 15.25 -0.53 6.88
CA LEU A 395 14.27 0.56 6.91
C LEU A 395 14.80 1.69 6.03
N VAL A 396 15.02 1.39 4.75
CA VAL A 396 15.32 2.36 3.74
C VAL A 396 13.98 2.94 3.36
N ASP A 397 13.87 4.25 3.51
CA ASP A 397 12.92 5.07 2.78
C ASP A 397 13.10 5.00 1.24
N GLU A 398 13.91 4.08 0.71
CA GLU A 398 14.22 3.89 -0.70
C GLU A 398 14.49 2.40 -0.96
N VAL A 399 13.51 1.65 -1.46
CA VAL A 399 13.87 0.48 -2.28
C VAL A 399 14.36 1.05 -3.61
N PRO A 400 15.64 0.89 -3.99
CA PRO A 400 16.09 1.34 -5.29
C PRO A 400 15.29 0.58 -6.35
N TYR A 401 14.53 1.30 -7.15
CA TYR A 401 13.95 0.74 -8.37
C TYR A 401 15.11 0.42 -9.31
N VAL A 402 15.53 -0.85 -9.31
CA VAL A 402 16.44 -1.36 -10.34
C VAL A 402 15.58 -1.73 -11.52
N GLN A 403 15.45 -0.80 -12.47
CA GLN A 403 14.92 -1.16 -13.77
C GLN A 403 15.91 -2.12 -14.44
N PRO A 404 15.50 -3.34 -14.85
CA PRO A 404 16.42 -4.33 -15.43
C PRO A 404 17.20 -3.80 -16.64
N CYS A 405 16.61 -2.85 -17.39
CA CYS A 405 17.26 -2.13 -18.47
C CYS A 405 16.83 -0.65 -18.53
N ALA A 406 17.80 0.28 -18.56
CA ALA A 406 17.57 1.73 -18.61
C ALA A 406 17.56 2.31 -20.05
N GLU A 407 17.77 1.49 -21.07
CA GLU A 407 17.84 1.95 -22.47
C GLU A 407 16.47 1.93 -23.17
N LEU A 408 16.20 2.92 -24.01
CA LEU A 408 14.99 2.96 -24.87
C LEU A 408 14.79 1.67 -25.69
N PHE A 409 15.88 1.00 -26.07
CA PHE A 409 15.84 -0.25 -26.82
C PHE A 409 15.05 -1.35 -26.10
N CYS A 410 15.23 -1.50 -24.78
CA CYS A 410 14.55 -2.55 -24.03
C CYS A 410 13.04 -2.32 -23.98
N PHE A 411 12.59 -1.07 -23.81
CA PHE A 411 11.16 -0.74 -23.90
C PHE A 411 10.57 -1.03 -25.28
N MET A 412 11.36 -0.85 -26.34
CA MET A 412 10.95 -1.20 -27.70
C MET A 412 10.85 -2.72 -27.88
N VAL A 413 11.77 -3.50 -27.30
CA VAL A 413 11.70 -4.97 -27.31
C VAL A 413 10.48 -5.45 -26.51
N ASP A 414 10.19 -4.86 -25.36
CA ASP A 414 9.00 -5.18 -24.56
C ASP A 414 7.71 -4.85 -25.34
N ALA A 415 7.63 -3.66 -25.95
CA ALA A 415 6.49 -3.30 -26.80
C ALA A 415 6.34 -4.25 -28.00
N ASN A 416 7.46 -4.70 -28.58
CA ASN A 416 7.44 -5.71 -29.64
C ASN A 416 6.93 -7.06 -29.14
N GLY A 417 7.36 -7.46 -27.95
CA GLY A 417 6.93 -8.70 -27.30
C GLY A 417 5.45 -8.71 -26.94
N ALA A 418 4.92 -7.61 -26.41
CA ALA A 418 3.49 -7.49 -26.10
C ALA A 418 2.63 -7.64 -27.37
N SER A 419 3.06 -7.03 -28.48
CA SER A 419 2.40 -7.23 -29.77
C SER A 419 2.54 -8.65 -30.31
N LEU A 420 3.72 -9.27 -30.17
CA LEU A 420 3.97 -10.64 -30.62
C LEU A 420 2.98 -11.61 -29.95
N LEU A 421 2.78 -11.47 -28.64
CA LEU A 421 1.82 -12.27 -27.89
C LEU A 421 0.38 -12.09 -28.40
N SER A 422 -0.02 -10.86 -28.75
CA SER A 422 -1.34 -10.61 -29.36
C SER A 422 -1.45 -11.30 -30.73
N LEU A 423 -0.44 -11.17 -31.59
CA LEU A 423 -0.48 -11.74 -32.94
C LEU A 423 -0.58 -13.27 -32.94
N VAL A 424 0.13 -13.93 -32.01
CA VAL A 424 0.05 -15.39 -31.84
C VAL A 424 -1.31 -15.80 -31.28
N LYS A 425 -1.86 -15.04 -30.32
CA LYS A 425 -3.19 -15.29 -29.74
C LYS A 425 -4.31 -15.17 -30.80
N ASP A 426 -4.22 -14.17 -31.66
CA ASP A 426 -5.23 -13.86 -32.68
C ASP A 426 -5.05 -14.68 -33.98
N VAL A 427 -4.11 -15.66 -33.98
CA VAL A 427 -3.77 -16.54 -35.12
C VAL A 427 -3.27 -15.79 -36.36
N ALA A 428 -2.92 -14.51 -36.20
CA ALA A 428 -2.34 -13.68 -37.27
C ALA A 428 -0.87 -14.04 -37.55
N LEU A 429 -0.20 -14.69 -36.59
CA LEU A 429 1.18 -15.20 -36.72
C LEU A 429 1.23 -16.67 -36.28
N GLU A 430 1.91 -17.51 -37.07
CA GLU A 430 2.11 -18.92 -36.74
C GLU A 430 2.87 -19.06 -35.40
N ARG A 431 2.35 -19.90 -34.50
CA ARG A 431 2.90 -20.07 -33.14
C ARG A 431 4.37 -20.50 -33.15
N LYS A 432 4.81 -21.35 -34.08
CA LYS A 432 6.20 -21.79 -34.20
C LYS A 432 7.13 -20.65 -34.58
N LEU A 433 6.76 -19.86 -35.59
CA LEU A 433 7.48 -18.65 -35.96
C LEU A 433 7.50 -17.64 -34.79
N GLY A 434 6.36 -17.46 -34.12
CA GLY A 434 6.27 -16.60 -32.92
C GLY A 434 7.19 -17.06 -31.78
N ALA A 435 7.34 -18.36 -31.56
CA ALA A 435 8.28 -18.93 -30.60
C ALA A 435 9.74 -18.61 -30.94
N HIS A 436 10.14 -18.75 -32.20
CA HIS A 436 11.48 -18.37 -32.64
C HIS A 436 11.74 -16.87 -32.46
N ILE A 437 10.80 -16.01 -32.85
CA ILE A 437 10.93 -14.56 -32.68
C ILE A 437 11.05 -14.19 -31.19
N ALA A 438 10.22 -14.80 -30.33
CA ALA A 438 10.28 -14.59 -28.88
C ALA A 438 11.66 -14.95 -28.30
N ARG A 439 12.25 -16.06 -28.74
CA ARG A 439 13.59 -16.49 -28.29
C ARG A 439 14.69 -15.49 -28.70
N GLU A 440 14.70 -15.06 -29.96
CA GLU A 440 15.75 -14.17 -30.45
C GLU A 440 15.64 -12.77 -29.81
N GLN A 441 14.44 -12.19 -29.70
CA GLN A 441 14.27 -10.88 -29.06
C GLN A 441 14.63 -10.88 -27.56
N LEU A 442 14.34 -11.96 -26.83
CA LEU A 442 14.77 -12.12 -25.43
C LEU A 442 16.29 -12.23 -25.31
N THR A 443 16.95 -12.79 -26.33
CA THR A 443 18.42 -12.84 -26.40
C THR A 443 18.99 -11.44 -26.61
N PHE A 444 18.39 -10.65 -27.52
CA PHE A 444 18.79 -9.26 -27.74
C PHE A 444 18.54 -8.37 -26.52
N LYS A 445 17.43 -8.57 -25.80
CA LYS A 445 17.14 -7.86 -24.54
C LYS A 445 18.21 -8.15 -23.49
N ARG A 446 18.53 -9.43 -23.25
CA ARG A 446 19.58 -9.84 -22.30
C ARG A 446 20.95 -9.29 -22.67
N GLN A 447 21.28 -9.23 -23.96
CA GLN A 447 22.51 -8.60 -24.43
C GLN A 447 22.53 -7.09 -24.10
N ALA A 448 21.42 -6.39 -24.37
CA ALA A 448 21.30 -4.97 -24.07
C ALA A 448 21.44 -4.67 -22.58
N GLU A 449 20.90 -5.54 -21.72
CA GLU A 449 21.00 -5.44 -20.26
C GLU A 449 22.42 -5.64 -19.73
N GLN A 450 23.22 -6.51 -20.36
CA GLN A 450 24.57 -6.87 -19.89
C GLN A 450 25.67 -5.99 -20.47
N GLU A 451 25.56 -5.65 -21.75
CA GLU A 451 26.65 -5.05 -22.54
C GLU A 451 26.25 -3.73 -23.22
N GLY A 452 24.97 -3.34 -23.12
CA GLY A 452 24.38 -2.28 -23.96
C GLY A 452 24.05 -2.78 -25.37
N TRP A 453 23.12 -2.12 -26.07
CA TRP A 453 22.73 -2.54 -27.42
C TRP A 453 23.51 -1.81 -28.53
N PRO A 454 24.33 -2.52 -29.35
CA PRO A 454 25.16 -1.89 -30.38
C PRO A 454 24.38 -1.47 -31.65
N GLY A 455 23.16 -1.99 -31.85
CA GLY A 455 22.36 -1.76 -33.07
C GLY A 455 21.56 -0.45 -33.09
N GLY A 456 21.70 0.39 -32.05
CA GLY A 456 20.92 1.63 -31.92
C GLY A 456 19.44 1.41 -31.62
N GLN A 457 18.68 2.51 -31.48
CA GLN A 457 17.32 2.50 -30.91
C GLN A 457 16.20 2.38 -31.96
N ASN A 458 16.49 1.95 -33.20
CA ASN A 458 15.53 1.87 -34.30
C ASN A 458 14.96 0.46 -34.44
N TYR A 459 13.63 0.33 -34.54
CA TYR A 459 12.96 -0.96 -34.73
C TYR A 459 13.43 -1.69 -35.99
N LEU A 460 13.73 -0.97 -37.08
CA LEU A 460 14.22 -1.61 -38.30
C LEU A 460 15.55 -2.33 -38.10
N THR A 461 16.35 -1.90 -37.13
CA THR A 461 17.56 -2.65 -36.79
C THR A 461 17.19 -3.97 -36.12
N LEU A 462 16.28 -3.97 -35.15
CA LEU A 462 15.77 -5.19 -34.51
C LEU A 462 15.16 -6.15 -35.55
N GLU A 463 14.30 -5.64 -36.43
CA GLU A 463 13.67 -6.44 -37.49
C GLU A 463 14.69 -7.03 -38.47
N ALA A 464 15.70 -6.26 -38.88
CA ALA A 464 16.77 -6.77 -39.74
C ALA A 464 17.54 -7.94 -39.08
N HIS A 465 17.82 -7.85 -37.77
CA HIS A 465 18.46 -8.95 -37.04
C HIS A 465 17.54 -10.18 -36.94
N LEU A 466 16.23 -9.98 -36.75
CA LEU A 466 15.25 -11.07 -36.75
C LEU A 466 15.18 -11.75 -38.12
N ILE A 467 15.16 -10.98 -39.22
CA ILE A 467 15.13 -11.50 -40.59
C ILE A 467 16.41 -12.26 -40.93
N ASP A 468 17.58 -11.73 -40.57
CA ASP A 468 18.87 -12.39 -40.79
C ASP A 468 18.94 -13.75 -40.09
N LYS A 469 18.36 -13.86 -38.89
CA LYS A 469 18.34 -15.08 -38.09
C LYS A 469 17.28 -16.10 -38.52
N LEU A 470 16.09 -15.64 -38.88
CA LEU A 470 14.89 -16.48 -38.99
C LEU A 470 14.27 -16.52 -40.40
N GLY A 471 14.80 -15.74 -41.34
CA GLY A 471 14.27 -15.63 -42.69
C GLY A 471 13.25 -14.49 -42.86
N PRO A 472 12.81 -14.23 -44.10
CA PRO A 472 11.94 -13.08 -44.43
C PRO A 472 10.58 -13.12 -43.72
N GLU A 473 10.07 -14.31 -43.39
CA GLU A 473 8.81 -14.51 -42.68
C GLU A 473 8.81 -13.89 -41.28
N ALA A 474 9.99 -13.69 -40.66
CA ALA A 474 10.11 -13.02 -39.37
C ALA A 474 9.56 -11.58 -39.38
N SER A 475 9.51 -10.94 -40.55
CA SER A 475 8.87 -9.62 -40.74
C SER A 475 7.37 -9.63 -40.41
N ASN A 476 6.71 -10.80 -40.37
CA ASN A 476 5.31 -10.93 -39.98
C ASN A 476 5.04 -10.50 -38.53
N VAL A 477 6.08 -10.36 -37.69
CA VAL A 477 5.90 -9.72 -36.38
C VAL A 477 5.35 -8.30 -36.54
N HIS A 478 5.61 -7.60 -37.64
CA HIS A 478 5.14 -6.23 -37.90
C HIS A 478 3.66 -6.12 -38.33
N ILE A 479 2.94 -7.24 -38.43
CA ILE A 479 1.53 -7.25 -38.82
C ILE A 479 0.70 -6.33 -37.92
N GLY A 480 -0.12 -5.49 -38.55
CA GLY A 480 -1.05 -4.58 -37.88
C GLY A 480 -0.39 -3.43 -37.10
N ARG A 481 0.91 -3.20 -37.29
CA ARG A 481 1.69 -2.17 -36.59
C ARG A 481 2.35 -1.19 -37.54
N SER A 482 2.91 -0.15 -36.94
CA SER A 482 3.83 0.79 -37.58
C SER A 482 5.05 0.98 -36.69
N ARG A 483 6.07 1.62 -37.24
CA ARG A 483 7.15 2.17 -36.42
C ARG A 483 6.63 3.30 -35.52
N GLN A 484 5.59 4.02 -35.94
CA GLN A 484 5.08 5.18 -35.22
C GLN A 484 4.44 4.81 -33.88
N ASP A 485 3.53 3.83 -33.84
CA ASP A 485 2.92 3.38 -32.58
C ASP A 485 3.89 2.58 -31.71
N LEU A 486 4.75 1.76 -32.31
CA LEU A 486 5.75 0.99 -31.57
C LEU A 486 6.80 1.88 -30.89
N HIS A 487 7.38 2.85 -31.61
CA HIS A 487 8.32 3.78 -31.00
C HIS A 487 7.61 4.80 -30.09
N GLY A 488 6.38 5.19 -30.42
CA GLY A 488 5.55 6.04 -29.56
C GLY A 488 5.38 5.42 -28.18
N VAL A 489 4.91 4.16 -28.14
CA VAL A 489 4.68 3.48 -26.86
C VAL A 489 5.98 3.23 -26.10
N ALA A 490 7.08 2.85 -26.78
CA ALA A 490 8.38 2.67 -26.15
C ALA A 490 8.89 3.97 -25.51
N ARG A 491 8.72 5.11 -26.19
CA ARG A 491 9.07 6.43 -25.66
C ARG A 491 8.18 6.85 -24.49
N ARG A 492 6.89 6.55 -24.53
CA ARG A 492 6.01 6.77 -23.36
C ARG A 492 6.45 5.95 -22.16
N MET A 493 6.79 4.68 -22.34
CA MET A 493 7.32 3.86 -21.24
C MET A 493 8.65 4.42 -20.70
N TYR A 494 9.53 4.88 -21.59
CA TYR A 494 10.80 5.48 -21.21
C TYR A 494 10.61 6.82 -20.47
N ALA A 495 9.75 7.70 -20.97
CA ALA A 495 9.36 8.93 -20.28
C ALA A 495 8.70 8.62 -18.93
N ARG A 496 7.85 7.59 -18.85
CA ARG A 496 7.21 7.13 -17.60
C ARG A 496 8.25 6.77 -16.54
N ALA A 497 9.29 6.01 -16.90
CA ALA A 497 10.38 5.69 -15.99
C ALA A 497 11.15 6.94 -15.53
N ASN A 498 11.50 7.84 -16.46
CA ASN A 498 12.23 9.08 -16.14
C ASN A 498 11.41 10.06 -15.28
N VAL A 499 10.08 10.15 -15.49
CA VAL A 499 9.18 10.93 -14.63
C VAL A 499 9.18 10.40 -13.21
N LEU A 500 9.13 9.07 -13.02
CA LEU A 500 9.22 8.47 -11.68
C LEU A 500 10.59 8.67 -11.03
N GLY A 501 11.67 8.69 -11.82
CA GLY A 501 13.02 9.04 -11.34
C GLY A 501 13.12 10.49 -10.86
N PHE A 502 12.63 11.43 -11.67
CA PHE A 502 12.53 12.84 -11.27
C PHE A 502 11.65 13.03 -10.03
N TYR A 503 10.52 12.33 -9.98
CA TYR A 503 9.60 12.44 -8.86
C TYR A 503 10.23 11.96 -7.55
N ASP A 504 11.03 10.89 -7.59
CA ASP A 504 11.81 10.41 -6.45
C ASP A 504 12.75 11.49 -5.89
N ALA A 505 13.53 12.14 -6.77
CA ALA A 505 14.43 13.23 -6.36
C ALA A 505 13.67 14.43 -5.76
N LEU A 506 12.47 14.74 -6.27
CA LEU A 506 11.59 15.74 -5.70
C LEU A 506 11.14 15.33 -4.28
N LEU A 507 10.68 14.08 -4.08
CA LEU A 507 10.24 13.58 -2.77
C LEU A 507 11.40 13.52 -1.76
N ALA A 508 12.59 13.08 -2.17
CA ALA A 508 13.80 13.12 -1.34
C ALA A 508 14.16 14.54 -0.91
N THR A 509 13.92 15.54 -1.78
CA THR A 509 14.13 16.95 -1.45
C THR A 509 13.07 17.50 -0.49
N ARG A 510 11.81 17.08 -0.65
CA ARG A 510 10.74 17.39 0.32
C ARG A 510 11.07 16.85 1.71
N LYS A 511 11.54 15.61 1.79
CA LYS A 511 12.06 15.02 3.04
C LYS A 511 13.14 15.90 3.67
N ALA A 512 14.13 16.31 2.88
CA ALA A 512 15.22 17.17 3.34
C ALA A 512 14.73 18.55 3.85
N LEU A 513 13.70 19.13 3.23
CA LEU A 513 13.08 20.37 3.69
C LEU A 513 12.39 20.20 5.03
N LEU A 514 11.63 19.11 5.22
CA LEU A 514 10.92 18.83 6.47
C LEU A 514 11.89 18.51 7.62
N GLU A 515 12.90 17.67 7.38
CA GLU A 515 13.96 17.40 8.37
C GLU A 515 14.70 18.69 8.78
N SER A 516 15.01 19.55 7.81
CA SER A 516 15.63 20.85 8.09
C SER A 516 14.68 21.79 8.83
N ALA A 517 13.37 21.75 8.54
CA ALA A 517 12.37 22.54 9.23
C ALA A 517 12.30 22.17 10.72
N GLU A 518 12.24 20.88 11.06
CA GLU A 518 12.16 20.41 12.44
C GLU A 518 13.33 20.88 13.30
N LEU A 519 14.54 20.85 12.73
CA LEU A 519 15.74 21.33 13.41
C LEU A 519 15.75 22.84 13.65
N ASN A 520 14.86 23.60 13.02
CA ASN A 520 14.86 25.07 13.00
C ASN A 520 13.52 25.70 13.45
N ILE A 521 12.66 24.97 14.16
CA ILE A 521 11.35 25.47 14.62
C ILE A 521 11.49 26.74 15.47
N GLU A 522 12.47 26.77 16.37
CA GLU A 522 12.66 27.93 17.26
C GLU A 522 13.55 29.03 16.70
N VAL A 523 14.06 28.88 15.47
CA VAL A 523 15.03 29.79 14.84
C VAL A 523 14.29 30.97 14.24
N VAL A 524 14.20 32.07 14.99
CA VAL A 524 13.48 33.29 14.60
C VAL A 524 14.30 34.13 13.61
N ILE A 525 13.70 34.45 12.46
CA ILE A 525 14.32 35.16 11.34
C ILE A 525 13.43 36.30 10.80
N PRO A 526 13.99 37.27 10.05
CA PRO A 526 13.21 38.24 9.30
C PRO A 526 12.49 37.60 8.10
N ALA A 527 11.19 37.87 7.95
CA ALA A 527 10.50 37.73 6.66
C ALA A 527 10.67 39.01 5.84
N TYR A 528 10.61 38.90 4.51
CA TYR A 528 10.81 40.04 3.61
C TYR A 528 9.60 40.25 2.69
N THR A 529 9.18 41.50 2.57
CA THR A 529 8.21 41.96 1.57
C THR A 529 8.83 43.10 0.79
N HIS A 530 8.77 43.07 -0.54
CA HIS A 530 9.46 44.04 -1.42
C HIS A 530 10.99 44.15 -1.15
N GLY A 531 11.61 43.10 -0.62
CA GLY A 531 13.03 43.10 -0.27
C GLY A 531 13.37 43.86 1.02
N VAL A 532 12.36 44.28 1.79
CA VAL A 532 12.50 44.98 3.08
C VAL A 532 12.02 44.06 4.21
N PRO A 533 12.70 44.04 5.38
CA PRO A 533 12.21 43.32 6.55
C PRO A 533 10.76 43.70 6.87
N SER A 534 9.94 42.68 7.10
CA SER A 534 8.51 42.79 7.42
C SER A 534 8.28 42.36 8.86
N GLN A 535 7.55 41.28 9.11
CA GLN A 535 7.36 40.70 10.44
C GLN A 535 8.40 39.59 10.70
N PRO A 536 8.74 39.30 11.97
CA PRO A 536 9.41 38.07 12.34
C PRO A 536 8.62 36.81 11.94
N THR A 537 9.36 35.77 11.56
CA THR A 537 8.89 34.40 11.40
C THR A 537 9.91 33.46 12.03
N ASN A 538 9.67 32.16 12.07
CA ASN A 538 10.75 31.18 12.27
C ASN A 538 11.20 30.56 10.92
N TYR A 539 12.38 29.95 10.89
CA TYR A 539 12.95 29.40 9.65
C TYR A 539 12.24 28.11 9.20
N ALA A 540 11.74 27.30 10.14
CA ALA A 540 10.90 26.14 9.82
C ALA A 540 9.61 26.51 9.08
N HIS A 541 9.00 27.65 9.41
CA HIS A 541 7.84 28.18 8.69
C HIS A 541 8.17 28.47 7.21
N VAL A 542 9.37 29.00 6.93
CA VAL A 542 9.82 29.22 5.54
C VAL A 542 10.06 27.89 4.84
N LEU A 543 10.75 26.95 5.48
CA LEU A 543 11.06 25.64 4.89
C LEU A 543 9.81 24.80 4.61
N SER A 544 8.88 24.76 5.55
CA SER A 544 7.57 24.09 5.38
C SER A 544 6.73 24.75 4.29
N ALA A 545 6.83 26.06 4.06
CA ALA A 545 6.18 26.71 2.93
C ALA A 545 6.74 26.28 1.57
N PHE A 546 8.06 26.03 1.48
CA PHE A 546 8.67 25.46 0.28
C PHE A 546 8.27 23.99 0.08
N ASP A 547 8.23 23.18 1.15
CA ASP A 547 7.70 21.81 1.06
C ASP A 547 6.24 21.82 0.58
N ALA A 548 5.37 22.67 1.15
CA ALA A 548 3.98 22.78 0.72
C ALA A 548 3.85 23.20 -0.76
N ALA A 549 4.81 23.96 -1.31
CA ALA A 549 4.85 24.26 -2.73
C ALA A 549 5.19 23.03 -3.57
N LEU A 550 6.19 22.26 -3.15
CA LEU A 550 6.59 21.01 -3.81
C LEU A 550 5.54 19.90 -3.65
N SER A 551 4.76 19.90 -2.56
CA SER A 551 3.60 19.03 -2.37
C SER A 551 2.54 19.26 -3.43
N ARG A 552 2.23 20.52 -3.77
CA ARG A 552 1.34 20.81 -4.90
C ARG A 552 1.95 20.38 -6.24
N ASP A 553 3.27 20.37 -6.35
CA ASP A 553 3.96 19.86 -7.53
C ASP A 553 3.89 18.32 -7.61
N SER A 554 3.92 17.60 -6.47
CA SER A 554 3.59 16.16 -6.41
C SER A 554 2.22 15.87 -7.03
N GLU A 555 1.18 16.59 -6.60
CA GLU A 555 -0.18 16.41 -7.11
C GLU A 555 -0.24 16.59 -8.63
N ARG A 556 0.47 17.61 -9.16
CA ARG A 556 0.55 17.88 -10.60
C ARG A 556 1.26 16.76 -11.35
N ILE A 557 2.36 16.23 -10.81
CA ILE A 557 3.12 15.12 -11.43
C ILE A 557 2.26 13.86 -11.46
N GLN A 558 1.63 13.48 -10.34
CA GLN A 558 0.75 12.31 -10.28
C GLN A 558 -0.43 12.46 -11.24
N ALA A 559 -1.00 13.65 -11.35
CA ALA A 559 -2.05 13.91 -12.32
C ALA A 559 -1.54 13.70 -13.75
N ALA A 560 -0.43 14.35 -14.14
CA ALA A 560 0.16 14.25 -15.48
C ALA A 560 0.54 12.80 -15.83
N PHE A 561 1.01 12.04 -14.84
CA PHE A 561 1.33 10.62 -14.99
C PHE A 561 0.14 9.81 -15.52
N ASN A 562 -1.09 10.10 -15.11
CA ASN A 562 -2.29 9.38 -15.59
C ASN A 562 -2.55 9.56 -17.11
N ARG A 563 -2.04 10.64 -17.71
CA ARG A 563 -2.14 10.90 -19.17
C ARG A 563 -0.93 10.39 -19.93
N LEU A 564 0.24 10.43 -19.29
CA LEU A 564 1.43 9.73 -19.77
C LEU A 564 1.19 8.21 -19.85
N ASN A 565 0.53 7.64 -18.85
CA ASN A 565 0.32 6.20 -18.67
C ASN A 565 -0.85 5.63 -19.51
N GLN A 566 -0.94 6.04 -20.78
CA GLN A 566 -1.89 5.49 -21.76
C GLN A 566 -1.17 4.95 -22.99
N SER A 567 -1.61 3.78 -23.47
CA SER A 567 -0.93 3.04 -24.54
C SER A 567 -1.33 3.52 -25.93
N GLN A 568 -0.32 3.74 -26.78
CA GLN A 568 -0.50 4.00 -28.21
C GLN A 568 -0.52 2.71 -29.05
N LEU A 569 -0.10 1.57 -28.48
CA LEU A 569 0.16 0.37 -29.25
C LEU A 569 -1.11 -0.16 -29.95
N GLY A 570 -0.96 -0.56 -31.22
CA GLY A 570 -2.05 -1.11 -32.04
C GLY A 570 -2.82 -0.07 -32.85
N VAL A 571 -2.36 1.18 -32.91
CA VAL A 571 -2.95 2.22 -33.80
C VAL A 571 -2.25 2.30 -35.15
N ALA A 572 -1.21 1.49 -35.36
CA ALA A 572 -0.37 1.48 -36.55
C ALA A 572 0.10 2.89 -36.92
N ALA A 573 -0.18 3.37 -38.13
CA ALA A 573 0.23 4.69 -38.59
C ALA A 573 -0.72 5.83 -38.14
N GLY A 574 -1.69 5.56 -37.27
CA GLY A 574 -2.66 6.55 -36.78
C GLY A 574 -4.09 6.40 -37.33
N SER A 575 -4.38 5.29 -38.01
CA SER A 575 -5.74 4.94 -38.47
C SER A 575 -6.15 3.52 -38.06
N GLY A 576 -5.40 2.90 -37.14
CA GLY A 576 -5.63 1.52 -36.74
C GLY A 576 -5.14 0.52 -37.78
N SER A 577 -5.59 -0.73 -37.63
CA SER A 577 -5.19 -1.86 -38.45
C SER A 577 -6.43 -2.59 -38.99
N GLY A 578 -6.31 -3.18 -40.18
CA GLY A 578 -7.29 -4.13 -40.69
C GLY A 578 -7.26 -5.50 -39.98
N PHE A 579 -6.20 -5.76 -39.21
CA PHE A 579 -6.10 -6.89 -38.31
C PHE A 579 -6.73 -6.54 -36.96
N SER A 580 -7.52 -7.47 -36.41
CA SER A 580 -8.12 -7.33 -35.09
C SER A 580 -7.04 -7.51 -34.01
N LEU A 581 -6.55 -6.43 -33.43
CA LEU A 581 -5.56 -6.44 -32.35
C LEU A 581 -6.22 -6.13 -31.01
N ASP A 582 -5.87 -6.89 -29.96
CA ASP A 582 -6.34 -6.69 -28.59
C ASP A 582 -5.52 -5.59 -27.90
N ARG A 583 -5.93 -4.33 -28.12
CA ARG A 583 -5.22 -3.13 -27.60
C ARG A 583 -5.24 -3.06 -26.08
N GLU A 584 -6.33 -3.50 -25.44
CA GLU A 584 -6.44 -3.56 -23.97
C GLU A 584 -5.45 -4.58 -23.41
N HIS A 585 -5.37 -5.76 -24.02
CA HIS A 585 -4.41 -6.77 -23.60
C HIS A 585 -2.97 -6.27 -23.74
N MET A 586 -2.62 -5.69 -24.89
CA MET A 586 -1.29 -5.12 -25.11
C MET A 586 -0.95 -3.99 -24.11
N ALA A 587 -1.91 -3.11 -23.80
CA ALA A 587 -1.74 -2.07 -22.78
C ALA A 587 -1.44 -2.66 -21.40
N SER A 588 -2.21 -3.69 -21.00
CA SER A 588 -2.05 -4.36 -19.70
C SER A 588 -0.68 -5.04 -19.55
N LEU A 589 -0.13 -5.62 -20.63
CA LEU A 589 1.19 -6.26 -20.65
C LEU A 589 2.34 -5.26 -20.46
N LEU A 590 2.09 -3.96 -20.64
CA LEU A 590 3.09 -2.90 -20.57
C LEU A 590 2.82 -1.90 -19.42
N ALA A 591 1.98 -2.29 -18.45
CA ALA A 591 1.56 -1.49 -17.28
C ALA A 591 0.84 -0.16 -17.61
N PHE A 592 0.26 -0.03 -18.81
CA PHE A 592 -0.60 1.11 -19.11
C PHE A 592 -1.98 0.92 -18.50
N ASP A 593 -2.60 2.02 -18.04
CA ASP A 593 -3.93 1.95 -17.42
C ASP A 593 -5.04 1.68 -18.45
N ARG A 594 -4.82 2.11 -19.70
CA ARG A 594 -5.73 1.93 -20.84
C ARG A 594 -5.06 2.32 -22.17
N PRO A 595 -5.59 1.90 -23.33
CA PRO A 595 -5.25 2.50 -24.61
C PRO A 595 -5.78 3.93 -24.75
N ILE A 596 -5.09 4.73 -25.57
CA ILE A 596 -5.64 6.00 -26.06
C ILE A 596 -6.74 5.67 -27.07
N GLU A 597 -7.97 6.12 -26.81
CA GLU A 597 -9.15 5.64 -27.53
C GLU A 597 -9.06 5.87 -29.04
N ASN A 598 -8.82 7.12 -29.45
CA ASN A 598 -8.76 7.53 -30.85
C ASN A 598 -7.36 7.27 -31.45
N SER A 599 -7.30 6.52 -32.55
CA SER A 599 -6.03 6.16 -33.20
C SER A 599 -5.28 7.35 -33.79
N TYR A 600 -6.01 8.37 -34.25
CA TYR A 600 -5.43 9.61 -34.78
C TYR A 600 -4.80 10.43 -33.66
N ASP A 601 -5.53 10.62 -32.57
CA ASP A 601 -5.01 11.28 -31.36
C ASP A 601 -3.77 10.57 -30.80
N ALA A 602 -3.85 9.25 -30.65
CA ALA A 602 -2.77 8.42 -30.13
C ALA A 602 -1.44 8.66 -30.87
N ASN A 603 -1.47 8.82 -32.19
CA ASN A 603 -0.24 8.92 -32.98
C ASN A 603 0.18 10.37 -33.29
N PHE A 604 -0.77 11.31 -33.37
CA PHE A 604 -0.49 12.63 -33.92
C PHE A 604 -0.62 13.80 -32.95
N LEU A 605 -1.53 13.73 -31.97
CA LEU A 605 -1.80 14.85 -31.05
C LEU A 605 -1.19 14.55 -29.67
N SER A 606 -1.60 13.44 -29.09
CA SER A 606 -1.15 13.03 -27.76
C SER A 606 0.37 12.88 -27.65
N THR A 607 1.10 12.61 -28.75
CA THR A 607 2.57 12.46 -28.79
C THR A 607 3.32 13.72 -28.36
N ALA A 608 2.71 14.89 -28.47
CA ALA A 608 3.26 16.17 -28.09
C ALA A 608 2.66 16.70 -26.77
N ASP A 609 1.33 16.52 -26.58
CA ASP A 609 0.59 17.06 -25.44
C ASP A 609 1.13 16.60 -24.08
N TYR A 610 1.39 15.29 -23.91
CA TYR A 610 1.89 14.78 -22.62
C TYR A 610 3.27 15.36 -22.28
N LYS A 611 4.09 15.64 -23.31
CA LYS A 611 5.44 16.18 -23.12
C LYS A 611 5.38 17.62 -22.66
N LEU A 612 4.51 18.42 -23.29
CA LEU A 612 4.28 19.79 -22.89
C LEU A 612 3.70 19.88 -21.47
N GLU A 613 2.75 19.00 -21.11
CA GLU A 613 2.18 18.96 -19.76
C GLU A 613 3.27 18.69 -18.71
N ILE A 614 4.07 17.63 -18.90
CA ILE A 614 5.16 17.27 -17.98
C ILE A 614 6.21 18.39 -17.92
N ALA A 615 6.64 18.92 -19.06
CA ALA A 615 7.62 20.00 -19.11
C ALA A 615 7.13 21.26 -18.37
N SER A 616 5.85 21.58 -18.49
CA SER A 616 5.23 22.71 -17.79
C SER A 616 5.22 22.50 -16.28
N VAL A 617 4.89 21.28 -15.82
CA VAL A 617 4.93 20.92 -14.39
C VAL A 617 6.36 21.00 -13.84
N ILE A 618 7.35 20.47 -14.56
CA ILE A 618 8.76 20.55 -14.14
C ILE A 618 9.20 22.01 -14.06
N ALA A 619 8.96 22.83 -15.08
CA ALA A 619 9.34 24.24 -15.09
C ALA A 619 8.73 25.03 -13.92
N GLN A 620 7.45 24.76 -13.60
CA GLN A 620 6.77 25.34 -12.44
C GLN A 620 7.47 24.95 -11.12
N SER A 621 7.86 23.68 -10.99
CA SER A 621 8.55 23.18 -9.80
C SER A 621 9.95 23.80 -9.64
N ILE A 622 10.68 23.96 -10.75
CA ILE A 622 12.00 24.62 -10.79
C ILE A 622 11.89 26.11 -10.42
N ALA A 623 10.78 26.76 -10.74
CA ALA A 623 10.52 28.13 -10.30
C ALA A 623 10.44 28.25 -8.75
N SER A 624 9.97 27.22 -8.05
CA SER A 624 9.99 27.18 -6.58
C SER A 624 11.43 27.09 -6.05
N VAL A 625 12.27 26.24 -6.64
CA VAL A 625 13.69 26.09 -6.30
C VAL A 625 14.47 27.40 -6.48
N THR A 626 14.26 28.09 -7.61
CA THR A 626 14.96 29.35 -7.90
C THR A 626 14.57 30.50 -6.96
N LYS A 627 13.35 30.50 -6.41
CA LYS A 627 12.93 31.44 -5.36
C LYS A 627 13.71 31.21 -4.07
N PHE A 628 13.85 29.95 -3.63
CA PHE A 628 14.66 29.61 -2.45
C PHE A 628 16.10 30.08 -2.61
N ILE A 629 16.74 29.70 -3.73
CA ILE A 629 18.13 30.05 -4.03
C ILE A 629 18.32 31.56 -4.08
N SER A 630 17.34 32.31 -4.60
CA SER A 630 17.42 33.77 -4.64
C SER A 630 17.41 34.40 -3.24
N ASN A 631 16.67 33.83 -2.28
CA ASN A 631 16.68 34.27 -0.89
C ASN A 631 18.05 34.02 -0.23
N VAL A 632 18.60 32.82 -0.39
CA VAL A 632 19.94 32.49 0.17
C VAL A 632 21.02 33.34 -0.48
N HIS A 633 20.98 33.50 -1.81
CA HIS A 633 21.97 34.27 -2.55
C HIS A 633 21.94 35.77 -2.21
N ALA A 634 20.76 36.32 -1.90
CA ALA A 634 20.64 37.70 -1.42
C ALA A 634 21.42 37.92 -0.10
N GLN A 635 21.39 36.94 0.81
CA GLN A 635 22.16 37.00 2.06
C GLN A 635 23.67 36.92 1.81
N GLN A 636 24.12 36.07 0.88
CA GLN A 636 25.56 35.90 0.55
C GLN A 636 26.26 37.18 0.07
N ARG A 637 25.52 38.20 -0.38
CA ARG A 637 26.07 39.52 -0.74
C ARG A 637 26.42 40.38 0.48
N ASN A 638 25.85 40.06 1.64
CA ASN A 638 26.09 40.80 2.88
C ASN A 638 27.44 40.37 3.47
N PRO A 639 28.33 41.30 3.88
CA PRO A 639 29.57 40.96 4.61
C PRO A 639 29.33 40.19 5.91
N ARG A 640 28.15 40.33 6.52
CA ARG A 640 27.74 39.58 7.72
C ARG A 640 26.32 39.02 7.52
N PRO A 641 26.19 37.92 6.75
CA PRO A 641 24.89 37.31 6.47
C PRO A 641 24.35 36.61 7.71
N TRP A 642 23.02 36.55 7.86
CA TRP A 642 22.39 35.69 8.88
C TRP A 642 21.95 34.33 8.33
N ILE A 643 21.89 34.16 7.01
CA ILE A 643 21.82 32.84 6.36
C ILE A 643 23.12 32.61 5.61
N TYR A 644 23.80 31.51 5.91
CA TYR A 644 25.04 31.15 5.24
C TYR A 644 25.12 29.66 4.90
N LEU A 645 26.09 29.30 4.06
CA LEU A 645 26.37 27.92 3.68
C LEU A 645 27.52 27.37 4.53
N ALA A 646 27.46 26.08 4.87
CA ALA A 646 28.60 25.37 5.44
C ALA A 646 29.83 25.47 4.51
N GLU A 647 31.03 25.41 5.09
CA GLU A 647 32.28 25.72 4.37
C GLU A 647 32.52 24.81 3.16
N ASP A 648 32.10 23.54 3.24
CA ASP A 648 32.23 22.49 2.22
C ASP A 648 31.45 22.77 0.93
N LEU A 649 30.40 23.59 0.98
CA LEU A 649 29.65 24.05 -0.20
C LEU A 649 30.11 25.41 -0.75
N THR A 650 31.15 25.99 -0.15
CA THR A 650 31.77 27.23 -0.63
C THR A 650 33.15 26.95 -1.22
N SER A 651 33.62 27.83 -2.09
CA SER A 651 34.98 27.75 -2.63
C SER A 651 35.77 29.02 -2.32
N GLY A 652 37.05 28.85 -1.99
CA GLY A 652 37.99 29.95 -1.86
C GLY A 652 38.28 30.66 -3.19
N SER A 653 38.84 31.86 -3.11
CA SER A 653 39.43 32.55 -4.26
C SER A 653 40.93 32.30 -4.29
N SER A 654 41.50 32.18 -5.50
CA SER A 654 42.95 32.08 -5.70
C SER A 654 43.73 33.34 -5.33
N ILE A 655 43.08 34.51 -5.22
CA ILE A 655 43.71 35.81 -4.93
C ILE A 655 43.25 36.42 -3.60
N MET A 656 41.99 36.24 -3.21
CA MET A 656 41.40 36.88 -2.03
C MET A 656 41.18 35.86 -0.91
N PRO A 657 41.95 35.90 0.20
CA PRO A 657 41.87 34.88 1.26
C PRO A 657 40.53 34.85 2.01
N GLN A 658 39.84 35.99 2.11
CA GLN A 658 38.54 36.11 2.77
C GLN A 658 37.36 35.69 1.88
N LYS A 659 37.54 35.59 0.55
CA LYS A 659 36.43 35.38 -0.38
C LYS A 659 35.93 33.93 -0.32
N ARG A 660 34.63 33.76 -0.12
CA ARG A 660 33.90 32.49 -0.16
C ARG A 660 32.82 32.58 -1.22
N ASN A 661 32.98 31.86 -2.32
CA ASN A 661 32.01 31.86 -3.42
C ASN A 661 30.98 30.74 -3.23
N PRO A 662 29.68 31.04 -3.30
CA PRO A 662 28.62 30.05 -3.16
C PRO A 662 28.41 29.25 -4.46
N ARG A 663 29.45 28.55 -4.93
CA ARG A 663 29.46 27.89 -6.25
C ARG A 663 28.30 26.93 -6.46
N GLU A 664 27.83 26.26 -5.41
CA GLU A 664 26.70 25.34 -5.56
C GLU A 664 25.39 26.09 -5.85
N LEU A 665 25.18 27.28 -5.27
CA LEU A 665 24.04 28.14 -5.65
C LEU A 665 24.10 28.56 -7.12
N ASP A 666 25.29 28.96 -7.59
CA ASP A 666 25.49 29.38 -8.98
C ASP A 666 25.22 28.23 -9.97
N ARG A 667 25.66 27.02 -9.62
CA ARG A 667 25.42 25.80 -10.41
C ARG A 667 23.94 25.47 -10.49
N ILE A 668 23.25 25.40 -9.35
CA ILE A 668 21.81 25.09 -9.34
C ILE A 668 21.04 26.17 -10.11
N ARG A 669 21.38 27.45 -9.93
CA ARG A 669 20.75 28.56 -10.66
C ARG A 669 20.94 28.45 -12.17
N THR A 670 22.13 28.10 -12.63
CA THR A 670 22.44 27.95 -14.06
C THR A 670 21.69 26.76 -14.64
N LEU A 671 21.71 25.61 -13.95
CA LEU A 671 21.03 24.40 -14.40
C LEU A 671 19.50 24.58 -14.41
N ALA A 672 18.93 25.22 -13.38
CA ALA A 672 17.51 25.56 -13.33
C ALA A 672 17.07 26.46 -14.50
N ALA A 673 17.91 27.43 -14.89
CA ALA A 673 17.66 28.27 -16.07
C ALA A 673 17.68 27.44 -17.36
N HIS A 674 18.59 26.46 -17.46
CA HIS A 674 18.65 25.55 -18.59
C HIS A 674 17.39 24.69 -18.70
N VAL A 675 16.97 24.04 -17.61
CA VAL A 675 15.73 23.25 -17.55
C VAL A 675 14.50 24.10 -17.93
N THR A 676 14.44 25.34 -17.47
CA THR A 676 13.36 26.27 -17.83
C THR A 676 13.36 26.57 -19.34
N ALA A 677 14.54 26.72 -19.95
CA ALA A 677 14.66 26.91 -21.39
C ALA A 677 14.23 25.66 -22.18
N MET A 678 14.54 24.46 -21.71
CA MET A 678 14.09 23.19 -22.32
C MET A 678 12.56 23.04 -22.25
N ALA A 679 11.92 23.52 -21.19
CA ALA A 679 10.47 23.55 -21.12
C ALA A 679 9.86 24.46 -22.19
N PHE A 680 10.47 25.63 -22.40
CA PHE A 680 10.05 26.55 -23.46
C PHE A 680 10.33 25.96 -24.86
N GLU A 681 11.43 25.22 -25.03
CA GLU A 681 11.68 24.44 -26.24
C GLU A 681 10.55 23.44 -26.51
N GLN A 682 10.08 22.69 -25.51
CA GLN A 682 8.93 21.78 -25.67
C GLN A 682 7.67 22.53 -26.13
N GLN A 683 7.42 23.73 -25.59
CA GLN A 683 6.31 24.57 -26.04
C GLN A 683 6.47 25.02 -27.50
N LEU A 684 7.69 25.41 -27.91
CA LEU A 684 7.97 25.78 -29.29
C LEU A 684 7.85 24.60 -30.25
N LEU A 685 8.28 23.40 -29.83
CA LEU A 685 8.12 22.17 -30.61
C LEU A 685 6.63 21.84 -30.79
N ASN A 686 5.84 21.90 -29.72
CA ASN A 686 4.39 21.67 -29.79
C ASN A 686 3.65 22.70 -30.66
N HIS A 687 4.15 23.93 -30.73
CA HIS A 687 3.56 25.00 -31.55
C HIS A 687 3.99 24.94 -33.02
N ASN A 688 5.26 24.64 -33.30
CA ASN A 688 5.86 24.80 -34.64
C ASN A 688 6.03 23.49 -35.42
N VAL A 689 5.86 22.33 -34.79
CA VAL A 689 5.92 21.02 -35.48
C VAL A 689 4.49 20.62 -35.84
N ASP A 690 4.18 20.60 -37.13
CA ASP A 690 2.84 20.25 -37.60
C ASP A 690 2.46 18.80 -37.26
N ILE A 691 1.15 18.56 -37.23
CA ILE A 691 0.54 17.25 -36.98
C ILE A 691 1.20 16.17 -37.86
N GLY A 692 1.72 15.12 -37.22
CA GLY A 692 2.37 14.00 -37.91
C GLY A 692 3.84 14.22 -38.32
N MET A 693 4.43 15.39 -38.03
CA MET A 693 5.85 15.65 -38.26
C MET A 693 6.76 15.24 -37.10
N HIS A 694 6.20 14.82 -35.96
CA HIS A 694 6.98 14.28 -34.85
C HIS A 694 7.70 12.99 -35.26
N ASP A 695 9.03 13.07 -35.36
CA ASP A 695 9.86 11.93 -35.73
C ASP A 695 10.32 11.16 -34.48
N TYR A 696 10.00 9.87 -34.44
CA TYR A 696 10.37 8.97 -33.37
C TYR A 696 11.85 8.53 -33.41
N ARG A 697 12.66 9.09 -34.32
CA ARG A 697 14.11 8.83 -34.43
C ARG A 697 14.97 9.92 -33.80
N THR A 698 14.43 11.12 -33.58
CA THR A 698 15.16 12.23 -32.97
C THR A 698 15.24 12.05 -31.46
N VAL A 699 16.35 12.43 -30.82
CA VAL A 699 16.46 12.42 -29.36
C VAL A 699 15.25 13.14 -28.74
N ASP A 700 14.71 12.58 -27.66
CA ASP A 700 13.53 13.11 -26.99
C ASP A 700 13.96 14.16 -25.95
N PRO A 701 13.80 15.48 -26.21
CA PRO A 701 14.38 16.49 -25.34
C PRO A 701 13.70 16.54 -23.96
N LEU A 702 12.52 15.93 -23.81
CA LEU A 702 11.87 15.75 -22.52
C LEU A 702 12.71 14.90 -21.55
N VAL A 703 13.37 13.86 -22.05
CA VAL A 703 14.16 12.95 -21.21
C VAL A 703 15.41 13.65 -20.69
N ASP A 704 16.11 14.39 -21.56
CA ASP A 704 17.25 15.20 -21.16
C ASP A 704 16.82 16.24 -20.11
N MET A 705 15.65 16.86 -20.30
CA MET A 705 15.08 17.81 -19.34
C MET A 705 14.79 17.17 -17.99
N LEU A 706 14.24 15.95 -17.97
CA LEU A 706 13.99 15.18 -16.75
C LEU A 706 15.29 14.84 -16.01
N ALA A 707 16.34 14.44 -16.73
CA ALA A 707 17.65 14.16 -16.14
C ALA A 707 18.28 15.42 -15.51
N ASP A 708 18.26 16.54 -16.22
CA ASP A 708 18.78 17.81 -15.70
C ASP A 708 17.95 18.32 -14.51
N ALA A 709 16.62 18.20 -14.59
CA ALA A 709 15.74 18.56 -13.48
C ALA A 709 15.96 17.68 -12.25
N THR A 710 16.21 16.38 -12.44
CA THR A 710 16.60 15.46 -11.36
C THR A 710 17.88 15.95 -10.68
N SER A 711 18.90 16.31 -11.46
CA SER A 711 20.16 16.85 -10.91
C SER A 711 19.96 18.20 -10.19
N VAL A 712 19.02 19.04 -10.63
CA VAL A 712 18.63 20.26 -9.88
C VAL A 712 18.11 19.89 -8.50
N TYR A 713 17.20 18.92 -8.39
CA TYR A 713 16.61 18.52 -7.11
C TYR A 713 17.62 17.82 -6.19
N GLU A 714 18.44 16.91 -6.70
CA GLU A 714 19.50 16.26 -5.90
C GLU A 714 20.43 17.29 -5.25
N ARG A 715 20.90 18.26 -6.05
CA ARG A 715 21.74 19.36 -5.56
C ARG A 715 20.99 20.29 -4.62
N PHE A 716 19.71 20.54 -4.89
CA PHE A 716 18.88 21.37 -4.04
C PHE A 716 18.64 20.72 -2.67
N GLY A 717 18.39 19.41 -2.61
CA GLY A 717 18.30 18.65 -1.37
C GLY A 717 19.60 18.71 -0.55
N VAL A 718 20.76 18.61 -1.21
CA VAL A 718 22.07 18.83 -0.55
C VAL A 718 22.18 20.25 0.00
N LEU A 719 21.81 21.26 -0.80
CA LEU A 719 21.84 22.65 -0.37
C LEU A 719 20.98 22.89 0.88
N VAL A 720 19.75 22.41 0.89
CA VAL A 720 18.79 22.58 2.00
C VAL A 720 19.37 22.06 3.31
N ARG A 721 20.04 20.90 3.30
CA ARG A 721 20.68 20.31 4.48
C ARG A 721 21.90 21.10 4.98
N SER A 722 22.51 21.92 4.13
CA SER A 722 23.76 22.63 4.43
C SER A 722 23.59 24.12 4.75
N VAL A 723 22.40 24.68 4.55
CA VAL A 723 22.10 26.06 4.98
C VAL A 723 22.15 26.15 6.51
N ARG A 724 22.74 27.22 7.03
CA ARG A 724 22.83 27.54 8.46
C ARG A 724 22.31 28.94 8.72
N VAL A 725 21.77 29.14 9.92
CA VAL A 725 21.24 30.42 10.38
C VAL A 725 22.05 30.92 11.58
N ASP A 726 22.57 32.15 11.48
CA ASP A 726 23.12 32.89 12.62
C ASP A 726 21.96 33.62 13.31
N GLN A 727 21.48 33.02 14.40
CA GLN A 727 20.33 33.51 15.17
C GLN A 727 20.56 34.91 15.73
N GLU A 728 21.77 35.22 16.23
CA GLU A 728 22.07 36.54 16.79
C GLU A 728 22.01 37.61 15.71
N ARG A 729 22.60 37.33 14.54
CA ARG A 729 22.59 38.28 13.42
C ARG A 729 21.18 38.46 12.85
N ALA A 730 20.36 37.41 12.82
CA ALA A 730 18.95 37.46 12.40
C ALA A 730 18.11 38.34 13.34
N LEU A 731 18.28 38.17 14.66
CA LEU A 731 17.60 39.01 15.66
C LEU A 731 18.05 40.48 15.57
N ALA A 732 19.33 40.73 15.33
CA ALA A 732 19.85 42.08 15.12
C ALA A 732 19.25 42.77 13.88
N GLU A 733 18.99 42.01 12.81
CA GLU A 733 18.32 42.51 11.60
C GLU A 733 16.86 42.91 11.91
N LEU A 734 16.13 42.06 12.63
CA LEU A 734 14.75 42.32 13.05
C LEU A 734 14.63 43.59 13.88
N ALA A 735 15.53 43.76 14.85
CA ALA A 735 15.56 44.90 15.74
C ALA A 735 15.84 46.21 14.99
N ARG A 736 16.81 46.21 14.07
CA ARG A 736 17.12 47.37 13.22
C ARG A 736 15.97 47.74 12.28
N GLY A 737 15.19 46.77 11.85
CA GLY A 737 14.03 46.96 10.97
C GLY A 737 12.76 47.43 11.67
N PHE A 738 12.72 47.51 13.01
CA PHE A 738 11.50 47.77 13.79
C PHE A 738 10.37 46.77 13.50
N SER A 739 10.74 45.54 13.13
CA SER A 739 9.88 44.52 12.51
C SER A 739 8.74 44.04 13.43
N THR A 740 8.89 44.21 14.74
CA THR A 740 7.91 43.81 15.76
C THR A 740 6.93 44.92 16.14
N SER A 741 7.08 46.13 15.60
CA SER A 741 6.24 47.29 15.95
C SER A 741 4.75 47.11 15.66
N THR A 742 4.38 46.23 14.71
CA THR A 742 2.98 45.92 14.42
C THR A 742 2.26 45.36 15.65
N GLU A 743 2.95 44.58 16.49
CA GLU A 743 2.34 43.98 17.68
C GLU A 743 1.96 45.01 18.74
N ILE A 744 2.58 46.20 18.76
CA ILE A 744 2.14 47.28 19.65
C ILE A 744 0.71 47.69 19.31
N ALA A 745 0.42 47.85 18.01
CA ALA A 745 -0.91 48.22 17.55
C ALA A 745 -1.93 47.09 17.80
N ASP A 746 -1.56 45.85 17.49
CA ASP A 746 -2.40 44.68 17.69
C ASP A 746 -2.74 44.46 19.18
N LEU A 747 -1.73 44.54 20.06
CA LEU A 747 -1.89 44.37 21.50
C LEU A 747 -2.80 45.44 22.09
N LEU A 748 -2.60 46.72 21.76
CA LEU A 748 -3.44 47.81 22.26
C LEU A 748 -4.88 47.69 21.77
N HIS A 749 -5.09 47.24 20.54
CA HIS A 749 -6.43 46.96 20.05
C HIS A 749 -7.07 45.78 20.79
N ARG A 750 -6.35 44.67 20.90
CA ARG A 750 -6.83 43.40 21.47
C ARG A 750 -7.11 43.48 22.97
N GLU A 751 -6.23 44.10 23.76
CA GLU A 751 -6.29 44.09 25.23
C GLU A 751 -6.97 45.33 25.83
N VAL A 752 -6.89 46.48 25.14
CA VAL A 752 -7.40 47.76 25.66
C VAL A 752 -8.62 48.25 24.88
N GLY A 753 -8.85 47.74 23.66
CA GLY A 753 -9.96 48.16 22.82
C GLY A 753 -9.72 49.48 22.06
N ILE A 754 -8.47 49.94 21.98
CA ILE A 754 -8.12 51.15 21.22
C ILE A 754 -8.38 50.90 19.73
N PRO A 755 -9.03 51.82 18.99
CA PRO A 755 -9.18 51.67 17.55
C PRO A 755 -7.84 51.45 16.85
N PHE A 756 -7.75 50.43 15.98
CA PHE A 756 -6.49 49.99 15.37
C PHE A 756 -5.66 51.12 14.74
N ARG A 757 -6.30 52.08 14.05
CA ARG A 757 -5.60 53.20 13.42
C ARG A 757 -4.96 54.15 14.43
N SER A 758 -5.58 54.33 15.59
CA SER A 758 -5.05 55.13 16.69
C SER A 758 -3.87 54.40 17.35
N ALA A 759 -4.02 53.11 17.64
CA ALA A 759 -2.93 52.28 18.16
C ALA A 759 -1.73 52.21 17.20
N HIS A 760 -1.99 52.09 15.89
CA HIS A 760 -0.97 52.17 14.84
C HIS A 760 -0.29 53.54 14.79
N ALA A 761 -1.01 54.65 14.98
CA ALA A 761 -0.40 55.98 15.03
C ALA A 761 0.60 56.10 16.19
N TYR A 762 0.26 55.55 17.35
CA TYR A 762 1.17 55.47 18.49
C TYR A 762 2.41 54.61 18.19
N ALA A 763 2.22 53.40 17.67
CA ALA A 763 3.33 52.52 17.27
C ALA A 763 4.25 53.19 16.24
N LYS A 764 3.67 53.90 15.27
CA LYS A 764 4.41 54.67 14.26
C LYS A 764 5.26 55.76 14.91
N ARG A 765 4.70 56.53 15.85
CA ARG A 765 5.41 57.62 16.52
C ARG A 765 6.56 57.11 17.39
N LEU A 766 6.40 55.96 18.05
CA LEU A 766 7.49 55.26 18.75
C LEU A 766 8.63 54.89 17.80
N VAL A 767 8.31 54.34 16.63
CA VAL A 767 9.30 53.99 15.60
C VAL A 767 10.02 55.22 15.05
N GLU A 768 9.30 56.33 14.82
CA GLU A 768 9.91 57.59 14.39
C GLU A 768 10.87 58.12 15.46
N GLN A 769 10.46 58.17 16.73
CA GLN A 769 11.32 58.62 17.82
C GLN A 769 12.57 57.75 17.96
N ALA A 770 12.41 56.42 17.98
CA ALA A 770 13.54 55.50 18.10
C ALA A 770 14.52 55.68 16.93
N ARG A 771 14.01 55.87 15.71
CA ARG A 771 14.83 56.11 14.52
C ARG A 771 15.60 57.42 14.61
N ASP A 772 14.93 58.51 15.02
CA ASP A 772 15.55 59.84 15.14
C ASP A 772 16.67 59.84 16.20
N ASP A 773 16.50 59.06 17.26
CA ASP A 773 17.48 58.91 18.34
C ASP A 773 18.59 57.87 18.05
N GLY A 774 18.50 57.13 16.94
CA GLY A 774 19.42 56.03 16.63
C GLY A 774 19.31 54.83 17.58
N LYS A 775 18.15 54.66 18.23
CA LYS A 775 17.82 53.60 19.18
C LYS A 775 16.95 52.50 18.54
N GLN A 776 16.96 51.32 19.14
CA GLN A 776 15.95 50.28 18.95
C GLN A 776 14.72 50.57 19.83
N LEU A 777 13.56 49.95 19.51
CA LEU A 777 12.33 50.15 20.30
C LEU A 777 12.47 49.72 21.77
N ASN A 778 13.25 48.67 22.04
CA ASN A 778 13.53 48.20 23.39
C ASN A 778 14.51 49.11 24.16
N GLU A 779 15.16 50.07 23.51
CA GLU A 779 16.08 51.03 24.13
C GLU A 779 15.41 52.36 24.51
N LEU A 780 14.18 52.62 24.03
CA LEU A 780 13.35 53.72 24.53
C LEU A 780 13.06 53.50 26.02
N THR A 781 13.05 54.58 26.81
CA THR A 781 12.74 54.63 28.23
C THR A 781 11.24 54.59 28.48
N ASP A 782 10.82 54.17 29.68
CA ASP A 782 9.40 54.10 30.03
C ASP A 782 8.73 55.49 29.97
N ALA A 783 9.47 56.55 30.32
CA ALA A 783 9.01 57.93 30.19
C ALA A 783 8.72 58.33 28.73
N GLU A 784 9.56 57.89 27.77
CA GLU A 784 9.33 58.12 26.34
C GLU A 784 8.07 57.39 25.87
N PHE A 785 7.84 56.14 26.29
CA PHE A 785 6.61 55.40 25.96
C PHE A 785 5.34 56.13 26.45
N HIS A 786 5.35 56.62 27.70
CA HIS A 786 4.23 57.36 28.27
C HIS A 786 4.00 58.71 27.58
N SER A 787 5.06 59.52 27.40
CA SER A 787 4.96 60.85 26.76
C SER A 787 4.42 60.74 25.34
N ILE A 788 4.92 59.78 24.54
CA ILE A 788 4.48 59.60 23.16
C ILE A 788 3.03 59.13 23.10
N TYR A 789 2.57 58.35 24.09
CA TYR A 789 1.19 57.87 24.14
C TYR A 789 0.25 59.03 24.42
N GLU A 790 0.54 59.83 25.45
CA GLU A 790 -0.21 61.03 25.82
C GLU A 790 -0.27 62.03 24.65
N GLU A 791 0.87 62.29 23.98
CA GLU A 791 0.93 63.16 22.80
C GLU A 791 0.10 62.67 21.61
N THR A 792 0.04 61.35 21.42
CA THR A 792 -0.60 60.77 20.22
C THR A 792 -2.09 60.52 20.40
N LEU A 793 -2.52 60.18 21.61
CA LEU A 793 -3.87 59.69 21.91
C LEU A 793 -4.66 60.56 22.88
N ASP A 794 -4.04 61.59 23.48
CA ASP A 794 -4.67 62.49 24.47
C ASP A 794 -5.25 61.71 25.66
N ASP A 795 -4.57 60.64 26.08
CA ASP A 795 -4.98 59.76 27.19
C ASP A 795 -3.75 59.16 27.88
N ALA A 796 -3.92 58.55 29.05
CA ALA A 796 -2.85 57.85 29.76
C ALA A 796 -2.70 56.41 29.26
N LEU A 797 -1.45 55.93 29.15
CA LEU A 797 -1.18 54.55 28.71
C LEU A 797 -1.78 53.53 29.69
N ALA A 798 -2.81 52.82 29.24
CA ALA A 798 -3.62 51.93 30.06
C ALA A 798 -2.96 50.58 30.41
N ILE A 799 -1.79 50.27 29.86
CA ILE A 799 -1.05 49.02 30.11
C ILE A 799 0.40 49.28 30.53
N PRO A 800 1.03 48.40 31.33
CA PRO A 800 2.43 48.55 31.69
C PRO A 800 3.35 48.57 30.46
N VAL A 801 4.36 49.46 30.46
CA VAL A 801 5.40 49.49 29.39
C VAL A 801 6.10 48.13 29.26
N LEU A 802 6.25 47.38 30.35
CA LEU A 802 6.80 46.02 30.31
C LEU A 802 5.99 45.08 29.39
N THR A 803 4.66 45.23 29.32
CA THR A 803 3.80 44.46 28.43
C THR A 803 4.07 44.81 26.97
N LEU A 804 4.24 46.11 26.65
CA LEU A 804 4.64 46.56 25.32
C LEU A 804 6.03 46.04 24.93
N ARG A 805 6.99 46.04 25.88
CA ARG A 805 8.33 45.47 25.68
C ARG A 805 8.29 43.97 25.40
N HIS A 806 7.42 43.24 26.09
CA HIS A 806 7.21 41.83 25.86
C HIS A 806 6.61 41.57 24.46
N ALA A 807 5.61 42.36 24.06
CA ALA A 807 5.00 42.31 22.72
C ALA A 807 6.04 42.47 21.60
N ILE A 808 7.00 43.39 21.75
CA ILE A 808 8.03 43.62 20.73
C ILE A 808 9.21 42.63 20.77
N ASN A 809 9.21 41.66 21.69
CA ASN A 809 10.21 40.58 21.70
C ASN A 809 9.97 39.66 20.48
N PRO A 810 10.96 39.46 19.58
CA PRO A 810 10.75 38.67 18.36
C PRO A 810 10.29 37.24 18.60
N ARG A 811 10.77 36.58 19.67
CA ARG A 811 10.37 35.21 19.99
C ARG A 811 8.93 35.15 20.48
N HIS A 812 8.52 36.10 21.34
CA HIS A 812 7.13 36.21 21.76
C HIS A 812 6.21 36.56 20.59
N PHE A 813 6.61 37.50 19.74
CA PHE A 813 5.89 37.89 18.52
C PHE A 813 5.58 36.66 17.65
N VAL A 814 6.56 35.78 17.45
CA VAL A 814 6.36 34.54 16.70
C VAL A 814 5.46 33.57 17.45
N ALA A 815 5.69 33.35 18.75
CA ALA A 815 4.99 32.34 19.55
C ALA A 815 3.48 32.57 19.65
N ILE A 816 3.01 33.83 19.71
CA ILE A 816 1.57 34.13 19.85
C ILE A 816 0.77 33.94 18.57
N ARG A 817 1.43 33.85 17.41
CA ARG A 817 0.82 33.61 16.10
C ARG A 817 0.66 32.11 15.90
N SER A 818 -0.32 31.52 16.58
CA SER A 818 -0.47 30.07 16.77
C SER A 818 -1.61 29.45 15.96
N ASP A 819 -2.29 30.23 15.11
CA ASP A 819 -3.33 29.66 14.24
C ASP A 819 -2.72 28.79 13.13
N PRO A 820 -3.49 27.86 12.52
CA PRO A 820 -2.98 27.02 11.45
C PRO A 820 -2.40 27.83 10.27
N GLY A 821 -1.13 27.55 9.95
CA GLY A 821 -0.39 28.26 8.89
C GLY A 821 0.36 29.51 9.36
N GLU A 822 0.33 29.82 10.66
CA GLU A 822 1.10 30.90 11.27
C GLU A 822 2.47 30.42 11.78
N PRO A 823 3.43 31.34 12.08
CA PRO A 823 4.79 30.97 12.47
C PRO A 823 4.94 30.49 13.93
N GLY A 824 3.87 30.31 14.70
CA GLY A 824 3.95 29.78 16.06
C GLY A 824 4.63 28.42 16.09
N PHE A 825 5.42 28.15 17.13
CA PHE A 825 6.26 26.94 17.18
C PHE A 825 5.44 25.65 17.11
N ASP A 826 4.33 25.58 17.86
CA ASP A 826 3.42 24.43 17.84
C ASP A 826 2.68 24.34 16.51
N ALA A 827 2.16 25.46 15.99
CA ALA A 827 1.45 25.52 14.71
C ALA A 827 2.30 25.03 13.52
N VAL A 828 3.58 25.40 13.50
CA VAL A 828 4.54 24.92 12.50
C VAL A 828 4.89 23.45 12.73
N GLY A 829 5.04 23.01 13.98
CA GLY A 829 5.22 21.60 14.33
C GLY A 829 4.09 20.72 13.79
N ASP A 830 2.84 21.12 14.03
CA ASP A 830 1.65 20.44 13.53
C ASP A 830 1.59 20.43 11.99
N ALA A 831 1.96 21.55 11.35
CA ALA A 831 2.02 21.63 9.89
C ALA A 831 3.07 20.67 9.29
N ILE A 832 4.23 20.52 9.94
CA ILE A 832 5.28 19.58 9.53
C ILE A 832 4.79 18.14 9.65
N VAL A 833 4.13 17.78 10.74
CA VAL A 833 3.56 16.43 10.93
C VAL A 833 2.59 16.10 9.79
N LYS A 834 1.66 17.02 9.48
CA LYS A 834 0.72 16.85 8.37
C LYS A 834 1.43 16.72 7.01
N GLN A 835 2.51 17.48 6.78
CA GLN A 835 3.28 17.36 5.53
C GLN A 835 4.02 16.03 5.42
N ARG A 836 4.48 15.45 6.54
CA ARG A 836 5.08 14.11 6.55
C ARG A 836 4.07 13.03 6.17
N GLU A 837 2.83 13.13 6.64
CA GLU A 837 1.76 12.21 6.24
C GLU A 837 1.50 12.25 4.72
N ILE A 838 1.45 13.46 4.15
CA ILE A 838 1.29 13.66 2.71
C ILE A 838 2.50 13.10 1.95
N LEU A 839 3.73 13.37 2.42
CA LEU A 839 4.94 12.83 1.82
C LEU A 839 4.98 11.29 1.86
N ALA A 840 4.53 10.68 2.95
CA ALA A 840 4.43 9.23 3.06
C ALA A 840 3.43 8.65 2.04
N SER A 841 2.27 9.29 1.87
CA SER A 841 1.30 8.91 0.83
C SER A 841 1.89 9.03 -0.58
N ASP A 842 2.66 10.08 -0.86
CA ASP A 842 3.34 10.28 -2.14
C ASP A 842 4.40 9.21 -2.43
N LEU A 843 5.20 8.85 -1.42
CA LEU A 843 6.18 7.76 -1.49
C LEU A 843 5.51 6.42 -1.75
N MET A 844 4.39 6.14 -1.07
CA MET A 844 3.59 4.93 -1.31
C MET A 844 3.04 4.90 -2.73
N TRP A 845 2.56 6.03 -3.25
CA TRP A 845 2.14 6.13 -4.65
C TRP A 845 3.30 5.80 -5.60
N LEU A 846 4.47 6.42 -5.42
CA LEU A 846 5.66 6.17 -6.25
C LEU A 846 6.06 4.68 -6.25
N GLN A 847 6.10 4.06 -5.07
CA GLN A 847 6.40 2.64 -4.93
C GLN A 847 5.35 1.77 -5.63
N SER A 848 4.07 2.09 -5.51
CA SER A 848 3.00 1.36 -6.21
C SER A 848 3.15 1.44 -7.74
N GLN A 849 3.55 2.59 -8.28
CA GLN A 849 3.78 2.74 -9.73
C GLN A 849 4.95 1.90 -10.21
N ARG A 850 6.08 1.96 -9.49
CA ARG A 850 7.27 1.15 -9.77
C ARG A 850 6.96 -0.34 -9.72
N ALA A 851 6.20 -0.77 -8.72
CA ALA A 851 5.72 -2.14 -8.58
C ALA A 851 4.88 -2.58 -9.78
N ARG A 852 3.86 -1.80 -10.17
CA ARG A 852 3.03 -2.11 -11.36
C ARG A 852 3.87 -2.25 -12.64
N MET A 853 4.88 -1.40 -12.81
CA MET A 853 5.76 -1.43 -13.99
C MET A 853 6.69 -2.65 -13.99
N TYR A 854 7.26 -2.99 -12.84
CA TYR A 854 8.09 -4.20 -12.68
C TYR A 854 7.28 -5.48 -12.93
N ASP A 855 6.08 -5.57 -12.36
CA ASP A 855 5.14 -6.68 -12.54
C ASP A 855 4.81 -6.93 -14.01
N ALA A 856 4.42 -5.89 -14.74
CA ALA A 856 4.07 -6.04 -16.15
C ALA A 856 5.28 -6.47 -17.00
N ALA A 857 6.46 -5.91 -16.74
CA ALA A 857 7.69 -6.29 -17.43
C ALA A 857 8.04 -7.77 -17.16
N TYR A 858 7.94 -8.21 -15.91
CA TYR A 858 8.17 -9.60 -15.53
C TYR A 858 7.16 -10.55 -16.19
N ARG A 859 5.85 -10.27 -16.07
CA ARG A 859 4.79 -11.09 -16.67
C ARG A 859 4.91 -11.20 -18.19
N LEU A 860 5.30 -10.10 -18.84
CA LEU A 860 5.58 -10.09 -20.27
C LEU A 860 6.73 -11.04 -20.60
N GLU A 861 7.85 -10.93 -19.86
CA GLU A 861 9.02 -11.77 -20.06
C GLU A 861 8.74 -13.26 -19.83
N VAL A 862 7.98 -13.62 -18.79
CA VAL A 862 7.55 -15.01 -18.55
C VAL A 862 6.76 -15.54 -19.74
N ARG A 863 5.75 -14.80 -20.21
CA ARG A 863 4.92 -15.22 -21.36
C ARG A 863 5.74 -15.36 -22.64
N LEU A 864 6.71 -14.48 -22.86
CA LEU A 864 7.63 -14.60 -23.99
C LEU A 864 8.54 -15.82 -23.86
N ASN A 865 9.04 -16.13 -22.66
CA ASN A 865 9.83 -17.34 -22.40
C ASN A 865 8.98 -18.61 -22.60
N GLU A 866 7.72 -18.63 -22.16
CA GLU A 866 6.79 -19.73 -22.40
C GLU A 866 6.52 -19.94 -23.90
N LEU A 867 6.30 -18.86 -24.64
CA LEU A 867 6.18 -18.91 -26.10
C LEU A 867 7.47 -19.45 -26.72
N ALA A 868 8.64 -18.95 -26.29
CA ALA A 868 9.96 -19.35 -26.81
C ALA A 868 10.30 -20.83 -26.59
N LYS A 869 9.75 -21.49 -25.55
CA LYS A 869 9.94 -22.94 -25.33
C LYS A 869 9.46 -23.80 -26.51
N HIS A 870 8.45 -23.32 -27.26
CA HIS A 870 7.90 -24.00 -28.43
C HIS A 870 8.77 -23.86 -29.69
N ALA A 871 9.94 -23.20 -29.60
CA ALA A 871 10.88 -23.06 -30.71
C ALA A 871 11.77 -24.30 -30.93
N SER A 872 11.69 -25.29 -30.02
CA SER A 872 12.44 -26.55 -30.06
C SER A 872 11.62 -27.73 -30.59
N ASP A 873 10.30 -27.55 -30.72
CA ASP A 873 9.33 -28.45 -31.36
C ASP A 873 9.14 -28.03 -32.84
#